data_AF-A0A7X8BZ91-F1
#
_entry.id   AF-A0A7X8BZ91-F1
#
_cell.length_a   1.000
_cell.length_b   1.000
_cell.length_c   1.000
_cell.angle_alpha   90.00
_cell.angle_beta   90.00
_cell.angle_gamma   90.00
#
_symmetry.space_group_name_H-M   'P 1'
#
loop_
_entity.id
_entity.type
_entity.pdbx_description
1 polymer ?
#
loop_
_entity_poly.entity_id
_entity_poly.type
_entity_poly.pdbx_seq_one_letter_code
_entity_poly.pdbx_strand_id
1 'polypeptide(L)'
;MKNLTNRVLMPLALFILLPYALFSKPISLEEAKEIAMQHNLQMNKYSIELQDPSAYKLIASSHDIFSKSAENPTFYIYNFPQKGWVIIAGDDIAHPILAYSKEDSYSLENLPDAAKYWLEVYDSAISEAIKQGAPQSEKTDNEWLMARNPKKRTSLLAEVVPPLIKTKWGQEAPYNNLCPYDNPTKKRIVTGCLVTTMAQIMKYWNFPENGRGKKTYTHSRYDKLYADFENTTYDWENMTNEYNQNSTAEQKKAVATLMYHCVVALSIEHEVKGSSAYFNLIASSLKSYFIYDTTTKIIHRSDYDDNTWTDMLKANLDNSQPIAYSGKTYYPAHSFICDGYDTDGRFHFNLGWNGEHNGYYYIDHITDHYYNLWQSAIVDIKPMKGLKSQVALLKPLELQQETVYQNSTVKINANIVNNKSESFSGSISLCLFDAEDNFVMNIAKQKIDNLEVNKPTEIILESNPLFNTSVGKYYVKLYYKHDRLNKWLLSSGDNKLEIDVQKPLSSESQLSLYSSPILSSYQIDKEKESNLKVTASFINTSEKDFKGIISASIYDEKGTIIKELASYNVTEAIAPNNHIKDIDFSNSISDLDYGIYSIGLRNKDEGGEFALVNTNGFISFVKFEIVPPELITNLRLKNWIKINTYQLPEVIVNEDGGITKTTTNLEALAKVEYLDCTYSKLISIDELIKNMPDLKKLECNNSSLIELDVSKNIKLEELICHSNQLTSLDVSKNIELRLLNCSDNPLTNLDVSKNIELTQLTCFSNGLTNLDVSKNIELTQLTCFSNGLTNLDVSKNIKLERLECYYNKLANLDISNSTELTYLNCSGNGLTNLDVSKNIKLERLECCYNKLSNLDLSNNIELTYLSCTYNQLTNLDISKNIKLKELYCYYNKLTNLTVNNNIELELLDCHDNQLTNLDMSNSIKLEDLFCYSNQLTSLDVSKTIELKNLFCDDNQLSHLDLSNNIELTYLSCTYNQLTNLDMSKNIKLEVVNCDDNQLNNLDFTNNINLIGLYCDYNQLTSLNVSKNTRLKDLYCEHNILNSVDIRPLLNLVELKCCYQAEGFILYLTKQQKYRFSVYDYCNAILKENGSICEIEWLDIYPNPTAGKFFIESKFFSDEIKILNLAGEVLCSKTLNTEKTEIDISNLPAGVYLVITKGKIGKVVKN
;
A
#
# COMPACT_ATOMS: atom_id res chain seq x y z
N MET A 1 -35.27 -75.58 -7.83
CA MET A 1 -35.89 -76.01 -9.11
C MET A 1 -37.25 -75.33 -9.25
N LYS A 2 -37.72 -74.91 -10.43
CA LYS A 2 -37.04 -74.74 -11.73
C LYS A 2 -37.91 -73.85 -12.63
N ASN A 3 -37.31 -73.01 -13.48
CA ASN A 3 -37.90 -72.39 -14.69
C ASN A 3 -39.04 -71.37 -14.46
N LEU A 4 -39.20 -70.25 -15.15
CA LEU A 4 -38.65 -69.54 -16.31
C LEU A 4 -39.70 -68.39 -16.43
N THR A 5 -39.55 -67.15 -16.85
CA THR A 5 -38.48 -66.31 -17.39
C THR A 5 -39.17 -64.98 -17.75
N ASN A 6 -38.42 -63.90 -17.65
CA ASN A 6 -38.37 -62.79 -18.62
C ASN A 6 -39.67 -62.07 -18.98
N ARG A 7 -39.91 -61.00 -18.21
CA ARG A 7 -40.10 -59.60 -18.62
C ARG A 7 -40.34 -58.89 -17.28
N VAL A 8 -39.35 -58.31 -16.62
CA VAL A 8 -38.83 -56.96 -16.89
C VAL A 8 -37.40 -56.87 -16.33
N LEU A 9 -36.41 -56.93 -17.21
CA LEU A 9 -35.15 -56.22 -17.06
C LEU A 9 -35.26 -54.96 -17.94
N MET A 10 -34.77 -53.83 -17.44
CA MET A 10 -34.86 -52.43 -17.94
C MET A 10 -36.08 -51.62 -17.46
N PRO A 11 -35.95 -50.58 -16.59
CA PRO A 11 -34.76 -50.09 -15.88
C PRO A 11 -34.98 -49.95 -14.35
N LEU A 12 -34.49 -50.89 -13.55
CA LEU A 12 -34.37 -50.77 -12.08
C LEU A 12 -33.21 -49.84 -11.66
N ALA A 13 -32.95 -48.80 -12.46
CA ALA A 13 -31.77 -47.93 -12.39
C ALA A 13 -32.11 -46.43 -12.42
N LEU A 14 -33.36 -46.04 -12.11
CA LEU A 14 -33.82 -44.66 -12.34
C LEU A 14 -34.75 -44.08 -11.25
N PHE A 15 -34.65 -44.55 -10.00
CA PHE A 15 -35.45 -44.01 -8.88
C PHE A 15 -34.67 -43.61 -7.62
N ILE A 16 -33.34 -43.48 -7.72
CA ILE A 16 -32.52 -42.86 -6.68
C ILE A 16 -31.66 -41.85 -7.43
N LEU A 17 -32.09 -40.60 -7.53
CA LEU A 17 -31.31 -39.41 -7.90
C LEU A 17 -32.28 -38.23 -8.11
N LEU A 18 -32.80 -37.70 -7.01
CA LEU A 18 -33.21 -36.29 -6.91
C LEU A 18 -32.60 -35.80 -5.60
N PRO A 19 -31.57 -34.93 -5.66
CA PRO A 19 -30.82 -34.54 -4.48
C PRO A 19 -31.70 -33.70 -3.57
N TYR A 20 -31.73 -34.06 -2.28
CA TYR A 20 -32.10 -33.15 -1.22
C TYR A 20 -31.15 -31.96 -1.33
N ALA A 21 -31.64 -30.82 -1.84
CA ALA A 21 -30.95 -29.57 -1.59
C ALA A 21 -31.13 -29.31 -0.09
N LEU A 22 -30.12 -29.65 0.71
CA LEU A 22 -30.02 -29.24 2.09
C LEU A 22 -29.84 -27.72 2.06
N PHE A 23 -30.92 -26.97 2.30
CA PHE A 23 -30.84 -25.52 2.47
C PHE A 23 -29.92 -25.23 3.66
N SER A 24 -29.13 -24.15 3.63
CA SER A 24 -28.15 -23.91 4.70
C SER A 24 -28.86 -23.56 6.01
N LYS A 25 -28.14 -23.76 7.11
CA LYS A 25 -28.67 -23.77 8.47
C LYS A 25 -27.73 -22.99 9.36
N PRO A 26 -28.24 -22.00 10.11
CA PRO A 26 -27.50 -21.40 11.20
C PRO A 26 -27.09 -22.48 12.20
N ILE A 27 -25.84 -22.41 12.63
CA ILE A 27 -25.28 -23.29 13.65
C ILE A 27 -25.55 -22.66 15.01
N SER A 28 -26.25 -23.40 15.86
CA SER A 28 -26.53 -22.96 17.22
C SER A 28 -25.25 -22.91 18.07
N LEU A 29 -25.25 -22.10 19.13
CA LEU A 29 -24.12 -22.02 20.05
C LEU A 29 -23.77 -23.38 20.69
N GLU A 30 -24.78 -24.20 20.99
CA GLU A 30 -24.57 -25.55 21.55
C GLU A 30 -23.97 -26.50 20.50
N GLU A 31 -24.43 -26.43 19.25
CA GLU A 31 -23.87 -27.24 18.16
C GLU A 31 -22.42 -26.81 17.86
N ALA A 32 -22.14 -25.51 17.76
CA ALA A 32 -20.76 -25.02 17.57
C ALA A 32 -19.83 -25.50 18.69
N LYS A 33 -20.30 -25.48 19.94
CA LYS A 33 -19.55 -26.01 21.08
C LYS A 33 -19.28 -27.50 20.98
N GLU A 34 -20.27 -28.30 20.56
CA GLU A 34 -20.09 -29.73 20.32
C GLU A 34 -19.06 -29.98 19.21
N ILE A 35 -19.13 -29.24 18.10
CA ILE A 35 -18.14 -29.30 17.02
C ILE A 35 -16.73 -28.94 17.52
N ALA A 36 -16.59 -27.93 18.40
CA ALA A 36 -15.32 -27.59 19.03
C ALA A 36 -14.72 -28.76 19.82
N MET A 37 -15.57 -29.43 20.62
CA MET A 37 -15.18 -30.59 21.40
C MET A 37 -14.75 -31.76 20.52
N GLN A 38 -15.54 -32.07 19.48
CA GLN A 38 -15.24 -33.15 18.53
C GLN A 38 -13.95 -32.88 17.75
N HIS A 39 -13.72 -31.63 17.34
CA HIS A 39 -12.49 -31.24 16.65
C HIS A 39 -11.26 -31.40 17.55
N ASN A 40 -11.34 -30.98 18.81
CA ASN A 40 -10.25 -31.13 19.79
C ASN A 40 -9.87 -32.61 20.02
N LEU A 41 -10.86 -33.51 20.07
CA LEU A 41 -10.61 -34.95 20.13
C LEU A 41 -9.86 -35.45 18.89
N GLN A 42 -10.30 -35.05 17.68
CA GLN A 42 -9.64 -35.46 16.44
C GLN A 42 -8.21 -34.96 16.36
N MET A 43 -7.96 -33.68 16.68
CA MET A 43 -6.62 -33.09 16.71
C MET A 43 -5.67 -33.84 17.64
N ASN A 44 -6.19 -34.30 18.78
CA ASN A 44 -5.44 -35.09 19.76
C ASN A 44 -5.52 -36.60 19.51
N LYS A 45 -5.97 -37.05 18.33
CA LYS A 45 -6.09 -38.47 17.95
C LYS A 45 -6.84 -39.32 19.00
N TYR A 46 -7.85 -38.73 19.65
CA TYR A 46 -8.62 -39.35 20.73
C TYR A 46 -7.78 -39.81 21.94
N SER A 47 -6.58 -39.24 22.12
CA SER A 47 -5.70 -39.54 23.27
C SER A 47 -6.07 -38.77 24.54
N ILE A 48 -7.05 -37.87 24.46
CA ILE A 48 -7.61 -37.12 25.58
C ILE A 48 -9.08 -37.55 25.79
N GLU A 49 -9.54 -37.57 27.04
CA GLU A 49 -10.95 -37.80 27.35
C GLU A 49 -11.80 -36.54 27.07
N LEU A 50 -13.08 -36.74 26.75
CA LEU A 50 -14.07 -35.67 26.64
C LEU A 50 -14.19 -34.96 27.99
N GLN A 51 -13.63 -33.76 28.07
CA GLN A 51 -13.74 -32.92 29.26
C GLN A 51 -15.14 -32.29 29.35
N ASP A 52 -15.51 -31.85 30.56
CA ASP A 52 -16.77 -31.14 30.81
C ASP A 52 -16.98 -30.04 29.76
N PRO A 53 -18.14 -30.02 29.05
CA PRO A 53 -18.47 -28.96 28.11
C PRO A 53 -18.26 -27.55 28.69
N SER A 54 -18.46 -27.33 29.99
CA SER A 54 -18.24 -26.03 30.64
C SER A 54 -16.79 -25.52 30.54
N ALA A 55 -15.81 -26.40 30.31
CA ALA A 55 -14.41 -26.07 30.20
C ALA A 55 -14.01 -25.48 28.82
N TYR A 56 -14.86 -25.61 27.79
CA TYR A 56 -14.66 -24.98 26.49
C TYR A 56 -15.21 -23.55 26.54
N LYS A 57 -14.30 -22.57 26.54
CA LYS A 57 -14.64 -21.16 26.73
C LYS A 57 -14.93 -20.49 25.39
N LEU A 58 -16.17 -20.03 25.18
CA LEU A 58 -16.50 -19.10 24.10
C LEU A 58 -15.75 -17.79 24.36
N ILE A 59 -14.95 -17.36 23.38
CA ILE A 59 -14.21 -16.11 23.44
C ILE A 59 -15.01 -14.97 22.82
N ALA A 60 -15.60 -15.23 21.65
CA ALA A 60 -16.48 -14.31 20.95
C ALA A 60 -17.20 -15.01 19.80
N SER A 61 -18.29 -14.41 19.39
CA SER A 61 -18.97 -14.62 18.11
C SER A 61 -18.64 -13.47 17.14
N SER A 62 -18.97 -13.62 15.86
CA SER A 62 -18.77 -12.52 14.90
C SER A 62 -19.52 -11.25 15.27
N HIS A 63 -20.68 -11.34 15.94
CA HIS A 63 -21.44 -10.18 16.43
C HIS A 63 -20.74 -9.41 17.55
N ASP A 64 -19.89 -10.09 18.34
CA ASP A 64 -19.09 -9.43 19.38
C ASP A 64 -17.92 -8.64 18.79
N ILE A 65 -17.54 -8.94 17.54
CA ILE A 65 -16.37 -8.37 16.85
C ILE A 65 -16.77 -7.34 15.78
N PHE A 66 -17.86 -7.57 15.05
CA PHE A 66 -18.36 -6.71 13.97
C PHE A 66 -19.78 -6.22 14.30
N SER A 67 -20.00 -4.90 14.35
CA SER A 67 -21.26 -4.31 14.84
C SER A 67 -22.45 -4.37 13.86
N LYS A 68 -22.33 -5.07 12.73
CA LYS A 68 -23.45 -5.58 11.91
C LYS A 68 -22.89 -6.41 10.74
N SER A 69 -23.46 -7.60 10.51
CA SER A 69 -23.20 -8.37 9.28
C SER A 69 -24.40 -9.23 8.86
N ALA A 70 -24.96 -10.01 9.79
CA ALA A 70 -26.07 -10.95 9.58
C ALA A 70 -26.96 -11.11 10.85
N GLU A 71 -28.16 -11.67 10.72
CA GLU A 71 -29.09 -11.90 11.85
C GLU A 71 -28.56 -12.94 12.86
N ASN A 72 -27.84 -13.95 12.39
CA ASN A 72 -27.11 -14.92 13.22
C ASN A 72 -25.60 -14.68 13.13
N PRO A 73 -24.80 -15.05 14.16
CA PRO A 73 -23.36 -14.98 14.07
C PRO A 73 -22.82 -15.83 12.90
N THR A 74 -21.89 -15.29 12.14
CA THR A 74 -21.23 -15.96 11.00
C THR A 74 -20.12 -16.91 11.41
N PHE A 75 -19.59 -16.77 12.62
CA PHE A 75 -18.65 -17.71 13.24
C PHE A 75 -18.63 -17.59 14.77
N TYR A 76 -18.06 -18.61 15.42
CA TYR A 76 -17.81 -18.69 16.86
C TYR A 76 -16.36 -19.08 17.15
N ILE A 77 -15.75 -18.47 18.18
CA ILE A 77 -14.36 -18.73 18.59
C ILE A 77 -14.34 -19.40 19.97
N TYR A 78 -13.73 -20.58 20.07
CA TYR A 78 -13.58 -21.31 21.33
C TYR A 78 -12.11 -21.57 21.67
N ASN A 79 -11.76 -21.39 22.94
CA ASN A 79 -10.53 -21.93 23.51
C ASN A 79 -10.76 -23.33 24.07
N PHE A 80 -9.79 -24.21 23.84
CA PHE A 80 -9.80 -25.56 24.40
C PHE A 80 -9.43 -25.54 25.89
N PRO A 81 -9.91 -26.51 26.69
CA PRO A 81 -9.64 -26.58 28.14
C PRO A 81 -8.15 -26.64 28.52
N GLN A 82 -7.32 -27.23 27.66
CA GLN A 82 -5.87 -27.32 27.89
C GLN A 82 -5.13 -26.17 27.21
N LYS A 83 -4.93 -26.30 25.89
CA LYS A 83 -4.20 -25.36 25.04
C LYS A 83 -4.72 -25.50 23.60
N GLY A 84 -4.75 -24.42 22.85
CA GLY A 84 -5.28 -24.35 21.49
C GLY A 84 -6.67 -23.72 21.41
N TRP A 85 -7.09 -23.48 20.18
CA TRP A 85 -8.34 -22.79 19.87
C TRP A 85 -8.90 -23.22 18.52
N VAL A 86 -10.18 -22.93 18.29
CA VAL A 86 -10.89 -23.21 17.03
C VAL A 86 -11.89 -22.11 16.69
N ILE A 87 -11.99 -21.80 15.40
CA ILE A 87 -13.00 -20.91 14.82
C ILE A 87 -13.94 -21.78 13.99
N ILE A 88 -15.21 -21.73 14.33
CA ILE A 88 -16.27 -22.59 13.78
C ILE A 88 -17.23 -21.72 13.00
N ALA A 89 -17.60 -22.16 11.80
CA ALA A 89 -18.60 -21.45 11.01
C ALA A 89 -19.95 -21.40 11.73
N GLY A 90 -20.60 -20.24 11.66
CA GLY A 90 -21.90 -19.98 12.26
C GLY A 90 -23.07 -20.37 11.36
N ASP A 91 -22.78 -20.84 10.15
CA ASP A 91 -23.76 -21.39 9.21
C ASP A 91 -23.13 -22.56 8.42
N ASP A 92 -23.92 -23.61 8.13
CA ASP A 92 -23.40 -24.78 7.42
C ASP A 92 -23.21 -24.61 5.90
N ILE A 93 -23.40 -23.39 5.40
CA ILE A 93 -22.99 -22.95 4.05
C ILE A 93 -21.46 -22.89 3.85
N ALA A 94 -20.70 -22.84 4.94
CA ALA A 94 -19.24 -22.69 4.92
C ALA A 94 -18.53 -23.92 5.49
N HIS A 95 -17.21 -24.00 5.32
CA HIS A 95 -16.38 -25.00 5.98
C HIS A 95 -16.62 -25.03 7.50
N PRO A 96 -16.87 -26.19 8.14
CA PRO A 96 -17.23 -26.26 9.56
C PRO A 96 -16.15 -25.71 10.49
N ILE A 97 -14.88 -25.97 10.14
CA ILE A 97 -13.72 -25.50 10.90
C ILE A 97 -12.97 -24.49 10.04
N LEU A 98 -13.19 -23.20 10.29
CA LEU A 98 -12.62 -22.12 9.48
C LEU A 98 -11.12 -21.96 9.74
N ALA A 99 -10.73 -22.04 11.01
CA ALA A 99 -9.34 -22.06 11.44
C ALA A 99 -9.18 -22.75 12.79
N TYR A 100 -7.97 -23.23 13.10
CA TYR A 100 -7.67 -23.78 14.41
C TYR A 100 -6.18 -23.69 14.76
N SER A 101 -5.86 -23.87 16.03
CA SER A 101 -4.50 -24.08 16.50
C SER A 101 -4.43 -25.10 17.62
N LYS A 102 -3.36 -25.88 17.64
CA LYS A 102 -2.98 -26.76 18.77
C LYS A 102 -2.28 -25.98 19.87
N GLU A 103 -1.86 -24.76 19.57
CA GLU A 103 -1.02 -23.95 20.43
C GLU A 103 -1.73 -22.67 20.88
N ASP A 104 -1.27 -22.20 22.03
CA ASP A 104 -1.67 -20.99 22.73
C ASP A 104 -3.20 -20.83 22.87
N SER A 105 -3.67 -19.69 23.36
CA SER A 105 -5.10 -19.43 23.55
C SER A 105 -5.49 -18.25 22.66
N TYR A 106 -6.70 -18.27 22.09
CA TYR A 106 -7.23 -17.14 21.37
C TYR A 106 -7.65 -16.05 22.36
N SER A 107 -7.24 -14.81 22.08
CA SER A 107 -7.59 -13.63 22.86
C SER A 107 -8.08 -12.52 21.93
N LEU A 108 -9.09 -11.77 22.35
CA LEU A 108 -9.44 -10.52 21.65
C LEU A 108 -8.65 -9.32 22.16
N GLU A 109 -7.97 -9.46 23.30
CA GLU A 109 -7.09 -8.42 23.83
C GLU A 109 -5.83 -8.33 22.95
N ASN A 110 -5.65 -7.18 22.28
CA ASN A 110 -4.55 -6.90 21.34
C ASN A 110 -4.56 -7.72 20.03
N LEU A 111 -5.75 -8.04 19.51
CA LEU A 111 -5.92 -8.75 18.24
C LEU A 111 -5.08 -8.12 17.10
N PRO A 112 -4.09 -8.84 16.54
CA PRO A 112 -3.22 -8.29 15.50
C PRO A 112 -3.97 -8.14 14.18
N ASP A 113 -3.57 -7.17 13.36
CA ASP A 113 -4.26 -6.87 12.08
C ASP A 113 -4.30 -8.08 11.12
N ALA A 114 -3.28 -8.95 11.17
CA ALA A 114 -3.25 -10.20 10.39
C ALA A 114 -4.34 -11.21 10.84
N ALA A 115 -4.65 -11.28 12.14
CA ALA A 115 -5.75 -12.10 12.64
C ALA A 115 -7.10 -11.46 12.31
N LYS A 116 -7.20 -10.12 12.40
CA LYS A 116 -8.39 -9.35 11.99
C LYS A 116 -8.73 -9.55 10.51
N TYR A 117 -7.73 -9.57 9.63
CA TYR A 117 -7.89 -9.89 8.22
C TYR A 117 -8.64 -11.21 7.98
N TRP A 118 -8.24 -12.30 8.67
CA TRP A 118 -8.89 -13.60 8.53
C TRP A 118 -10.34 -13.58 9.02
N LEU A 119 -10.62 -12.91 10.14
CA LEU A 119 -11.98 -12.77 10.65
C LEU A 119 -12.88 -11.95 9.71
N GLU A 120 -12.35 -10.88 9.10
CA GLU A 120 -13.07 -10.08 8.10
C GLU A 120 -13.39 -10.90 6.84
N VAL A 121 -12.44 -11.74 6.39
CA VAL A 121 -12.65 -12.65 5.26
C VAL A 121 -13.77 -13.64 5.56
N TYR A 122 -13.77 -14.25 6.75
CA TYR A 122 -14.82 -15.19 7.16
C TYR A 122 -16.19 -14.52 7.29
N ASP A 123 -16.28 -13.41 8.00
CA ASP A 123 -17.55 -12.70 8.18
C ASP A 123 -18.13 -12.25 6.84
N SER A 124 -17.29 -11.70 5.95
CA SER A 124 -17.73 -11.25 4.63
C SER A 124 -18.19 -12.42 3.76
N ALA A 125 -17.39 -13.49 3.66
CA ALA A 125 -17.70 -14.62 2.79
C ALA A 125 -18.95 -15.38 3.23
N ILE A 126 -19.15 -15.54 4.55
CA ILE A 126 -20.31 -16.24 5.11
C ILE A 126 -21.54 -15.34 5.08
N SER A 127 -21.42 -14.05 5.46
CA SER A 127 -22.54 -13.10 5.36
C SER A 127 -23.05 -12.97 3.94
N GLU A 128 -22.14 -12.87 2.96
CA GLU A 128 -22.51 -12.76 1.55
C GLU A 128 -23.16 -14.04 1.04
N ALA A 129 -22.63 -15.22 1.40
CA ALA A 129 -23.25 -16.50 1.02
C ALA A 129 -24.64 -16.68 1.65
N ILE A 130 -24.84 -16.25 2.90
CA ILE A 130 -26.15 -16.24 3.59
C ILE A 130 -27.11 -15.29 2.86
N LYS A 131 -26.68 -14.06 2.55
CA LYS A 131 -27.49 -13.07 1.82
C LYS A 131 -27.90 -13.57 0.43
N GLN A 132 -27.02 -14.26 -0.28
CA GLN A 132 -27.29 -14.78 -1.62
C GLN A 132 -28.08 -16.10 -1.62
N GLY A 133 -28.30 -16.71 -0.45
CA GLY A 133 -29.01 -17.98 -0.28
C GLY A 133 -28.34 -19.16 -1.00
N ALA A 134 -27.00 -19.23 -0.96
CA ALA A 134 -26.27 -20.27 -1.67
C ALA A 134 -26.60 -21.67 -1.10
N PRO A 135 -26.80 -22.69 -1.96
CA PRO A 135 -26.96 -24.06 -1.47
C PRO A 135 -25.63 -24.57 -0.90
N GLN A 136 -25.69 -25.38 0.14
CA GLN A 136 -24.53 -26.13 0.65
C GLN A 136 -24.04 -27.11 -0.43
N SER A 137 -22.77 -27.05 -0.85
CA SER A 137 -22.22 -28.05 -1.77
C SER A 137 -22.10 -29.43 -1.13
N GLU A 138 -22.07 -30.47 -1.96
CA GLU A 138 -21.83 -31.86 -1.52
C GLU A 138 -20.51 -32.00 -0.77
N LYS A 139 -19.49 -31.18 -1.11
CA LYS A 139 -18.21 -31.14 -0.38
C LYS A 139 -18.41 -30.63 1.04
N THR A 140 -19.02 -29.46 1.19
CA THR A 140 -19.26 -28.82 2.49
C THR A 140 -20.20 -29.65 3.37
N ASP A 141 -21.26 -30.24 2.81
CA ASP A 141 -22.16 -31.14 3.55
C ASP A 141 -21.44 -32.38 4.09
N ASN A 142 -20.56 -33.00 3.27
CA ASN A 142 -19.74 -34.12 3.73
C ASN A 142 -18.79 -33.72 4.86
N GLU A 143 -18.22 -32.51 4.81
CA GLU A 143 -17.36 -32.00 5.89
C GLU A 143 -18.15 -31.77 7.19
N TRP A 144 -19.36 -31.21 7.13
CA TRP A 144 -20.26 -31.07 8.28
C TRP A 144 -20.68 -32.42 8.85
N LEU A 145 -20.97 -33.41 7.99
CA LEU A 145 -21.25 -34.77 8.41
C LEU A 145 -20.06 -35.37 9.18
N MET A 146 -18.82 -35.12 8.74
CA MET A 146 -17.61 -35.54 9.42
C MET A 146 -17.37 -34.76 10.72
N ALA A 147 -17.65 -33.47 10.77
CA ALA A 147 -17.50 -32.64 11.96
C ALA A 147 -18.48 -33.06 13.08
N ARG A 148 -19.74 -33.36 12.71
CA ARG A 148 -20.77 -33.89 13.63
C ARG A 148 -20.50 -35.34 14.05
N ASN A 149 -19.85 -36.15 13.20
CA ASN A 149 -19.58 -37.57 13.45
C ASN A 149 -18.11 -37.94 13.20
N PRO A 150 -17.17 -37.47 14.03
CA PRO A 150 -15.74 -37.57 13.76
C PRO A 150 -15.20 -39.01 13.67
N LYS A 151 -15.93 -39.99 14.22
CA LYS A 151 -15.61 -41.43 14.13
C LYS A 151 -15.84 -42.03 12.74
N LYS A 152 -16.58 -41.36 11.84
CA LYS A 152 -16.82 -41.81 10.45
C LYS A 152 -15.70 -41.42 9.48
N ARG A 153 -14.73 -40.61 9.92
CA ARG A 153 -13.63 -40.14 9.10
C ARG A 153 -12.66 -41.29 8.80
N THR A 154 -12.31 -41.49 7.52
CA THR A 154 -11.40 -42.57 7.07
C THR A 154 -9.93 -42.28 7.35
N SER A 155 -9.56 -41.02 7.56
CA SER A 155 -8.21 -40.56 7.89
C SER A 155 -8.23 -39.63 9.11
N LEU A 156 -7.22 -39.74 9.98
CA LEU A 156 -7.05 -38.82 11.10
C LEU A 156 -6.54 -37.47 10.60
N LEU A 157 -6.99 -36.38 11.22
CA LEU A 157 -6.43 -35.04 10.99
C LEU A 157 -4.94 -35.06 11.35
N ALA A 158 -4.09 -34.75 10.37
CA ALA A 158 -2.64 -34.74 10.54
C ALA A 158 -1.99 -33.58 9.78
N GLU A 159 -0.82 -33.17 10.24
CA GLU A 159 0.01 -32.19 9.55
C GLU A 159 0.76 -32.93 8.44
N VAL A 160 0.58 -32.52 7.18
CA VAL A 160 1.29 -33.12 6.04
C VAL A 160 2.70 -32.53 5.99
N VAL A 161 2.78 -31.20 5.99
CA VAL A 161 4.01 -30.47 6.30
C VAL A 161 3.75 -29.74 7.63
N PRO A 162 4.41 -30.15 8.73
CA PRO A 162 4.30 -29.46 10.01
C PRO A 162 4.91 -28.05 9.90
N PRO A 163 4.56 -27.10 10.78
CA PRO A 163 5.05 -25.72 10.71
C PRO A 163 6.58 -25.67 10.65
N LEU A 164 7.13 -25.18 9.53
CA LEU A 164 8.56 -25.11 9.28
C LEU A 164 9.22 -24.03 10.14
N ILE A 165 8.53 -22.91 10.39
CA ILE A 165 9.00 -21.81 11.21
C ILE A 165 8.77 -22.14 12.68
N LYS A 166 9.86 -22.30 13.43
CA LYS A 166 9.80 -22.58 14.88
C LYS A 166 9.85 -21.32 15.74
N THR A 167 10.16 -20.17 15.16
CA THR A 167 10.22 -18.90 15.88
C THR A 167 8.82 -18.40 16.20
N LYS A 168 8.64 -17.86 17.41
CA LYS A 168 7.46 -17.08 17.82
C LYS A 168 7.87 -15.63 17.99
N TRP A 169 8.39 -15.01 16.92
CA TRP A 169 8.86 -13.64 16.99
C TRP A 169 7.71 -12.64 16.87
N GLY A 170 7.83 -11.52 17.59
CA GLY A 170 6.88 -10.40 17.56
C GLY A 170 7.50 -9.17 16.92
N GLN A 171 6.90 -8.01 17.20
CA GLN A 171 7.33 -6.72 16.61
C GLN A 171 7.84 -5.70 17.64
N GLU A 172 7.61 -5.95 18.93
CA GLU A 172 8.02 -5.08 20.03
C GLU A 172 9.31 -5.58 20.70
N ALA A 173 9.64 -5.09 21.90
CA ALA A 173 10.86 -5.52 22.58
C ALA A 173 10.81 -7.04 22.86
N PRO A 174 11.91 -7.78 22.64
CA PRO A 174 13.26 -7.29 22.35
C PRO A 174 13.57 -7.08 20.85
N TYR A 175 12.67 -7.46 19.95
CA TYR A 175 12.88 -7.45 18.49
C TYR A 175 13.18 -6.03 17.97
N ASN A 176 12.53 -5.01 18.51
CA ASN A 176 12.73 -3.61 18.12
C ASN A 176 13.78 -2.85 18.96
N ASN A 177 14.59 -3.52 19.78
CA ASN A 177 15.52 -2.84 20.71
C ASN A 177 16.54 -1.91 20.03
N LEU A 178 16.87 -2.14 18.76
CA LEU A 178 17.77 -1.30 17.96
C LEU A 178 17.02 -0.36 17.01
N CYS A 179 15.69 -0.46 16.95
CA CYS A 179 14.89 0.47 16.17
C CYS A 179 14.83 1.85 16.86
N PRO A 180 14.63 2.94 16.09
CA PRO A 180 14.53 4.30 16.63
C PRO A 180 13.60 4.45 17.84
N TYR A 181 14.02 5.29 18.79
CA TYR A 181 13.22 5.66 19.94
C TYR A 181 12.39 6.90 19.62
N ASP A 182 11.09 6.81 19.83
CA ASP A 182 10.16 7.90 19.59
C ASP A 182 9.93 8.72 20.86
N ASN A 183 10.52 9.92 20.90
CA ASN A 183 10.45 10.79 22.08
C ASN A 183 9.00 11.18 22.49
N PRO A 184 8.07 11.51 21.56
CA PRO A 184 6.68 11.83 21.91
C PRO A 184 5.92 10.67 22.57
N THR A 185 6.04 9.44 22.06
CA THR A 185 5.30 8.28 22.60
C THR A 185 6.06 7.53 23.70
N LYS A 186 7.33 7.87 23.94
CA LYS A 186 8.24 7.20 24.89
C LYS A 186 8.43 5.71 24.63
N LYS A 187 8.24 5.26 23.39
CA LYS A 187 8.39 3.86 22.95
C LYS A 187 9.34 3.79 21.75
N ARG A 188 9.94 2.62 21.53
CA ARG A 188 10.63 2.33 20.26
C ARG A 188 9.61 2.04 19.18
N ILE A 189 9.90 2.43 17.94
CA ILE A 189 9.05 2.04 16.82
C ILE A 189 9.00 0.52 16.71
N VAL A 190 7.85 -0.03 16.30
CA VAL A 190 7.70 -1.46 16.04
C VAL A 190 8.49 -1.85 14.79
N THR A 191 8.93 -3.11 14.69
CA THR A 191 9.67 -3.59 13.50
C THR A 191 8.79 -3.62 12.25
N GLY A 192 7.52 -4.00 12.38
CA GLY A 192 6.58 -4.18 11.29
C GLY A 192 6.42 -5.63 10.83
N CYS A 193 5.22 -5.97 10.34
CA CYS A 193 4.88 -7.34 9.93
C CYS A 193 5.74 -7.85 8.76
N LEU A 194 6.10 -6.98 7.80
CA LEU A 194 7.00 -7.30 6.69
C LEU A 194 8.42 -7.69 7.17
N VAL A 195 8.94 -6.90 8.12
CA VAL A 195 10.27 -7.12 8.71
C VAL A 195 10.28 -8.44 9.49
N THR A 196 9.28 -8.67 10.34
CA THR A 196 9.19 -9.90 11.13
C THR A 196 8.98 -11.13 10.25
N THR A 197 8.20 -11.03 9.17
CA THR A 197 8.06 -12.10 8.15
C THR A 197 9.41 -12.45 7.53
N MET A 198 10.13 -11.45 7.02
CA MET A 198 11.44 -11.65 6.37
C MET A 198 12.49 -12.19 7.34
N ALA A 199 12.58 -11.65 8.56
CA ALA A 199 13.57 -12.06 9.54
C ALA A 199 13.37 -13.50 10.04
N GLN A 200 12.12 -13.93 10.28
CA GLN A 200 11.83 -15.31 10.68
C GLN A 200 12.15 -16.32 9.57
N ILE A 201 11.88 -15.99 8.30
CA ILE A 201 12.29 -16.83 7.16
C ILE A 201 13.82 -16.91 7.06
N MET A 202 14.53 -15.81 7.30
CA MET A 202 16.00 -15.84 7.32
C MET A 202 16.55 -16.68 8.46
N LYS A 203 15.92 -16.63 9.63
CA LYS A 203 16.26 -17.46 10.79
C LYS A 203 16.02 -18.95 10.53
N TYR A 204 14.99 -19.31 9.79
CA TYR A 204 14.76 -20.70 9.36
C TYR A 204 15.96 -21.26 8.58
N TRP A 205 16.52 -20.47 7.67
CA TRP A 205 17.72 -20.86 6.91
C TRP A 205 19.03 -20.69 7.69
N ASN A 206 19.02 -19.95 8.81
CA ASN A 206 20.21 -19.42 9.48
C ASN A 206 21.20 -18.82 8.47
N PHE A 207 20.72 -17.97 7.58
CA PHE A 207 21.48 -17.45 6.45
C PHE A 207 21.11 -15.99 6.11
N PRO A 208 22.08 -15.13 5.74
CA PRO A 208 23.52 -15.42 5.57
C PRO A 208 24.34 -15.23 6.84
N GLU A 209 25.61 -15.66 6.86
CA GLU A 209 26.56 -15.28 7.91
C GLU A 209 26.82 -13.76 7.90
N ASN A 210 27.06 -13.19 6.71
CA ASN A 210 27.12 -11.76 6.43
C ASN A 210 26.32 -11.44 5.16
N GLY A 211 25.69 -10.26 5.12
CA GLY A 211 24.99 -9.79 3.92
C GLY A 211 25.92 -9.15 2.88
N ARG A 212 25.35 -8.34 1.98
CA ARG A 212 26.07 -7.67 0.89
C ARG A 212 25.90 -6.16 0.95
N GLY A 213 27.03 -5.46 0.80
CA GLY A 213 27.11 -4.02 0.80
C GLY A 213 26.50 -3.39 2.05
N LYS A 214 26.05 -2.15 1.91
CA LYS A 214 25.44 -1.38 3.00
C LYS A 214 24.40 -0.42 2.48
N LYS A 215 23.41 -0.10 3.32
CA LYS A 215 22.28 0.77 2.98
C LYS A 215 22.06 1.79 4.07
N THR A 216 21.93 3.03 3.64
CA THR A 216 21.35 4.11 4.44
C THR A 216 20.08 4.53 3.74
N TYR A 217 18.99 4.71 4.48
CA TYR A 217 17.85 5.46 3.98
C TYR A 217 17.45 6.48 5.04
N THR A 218 16.87 7.58 4.60
CA THR A 218 16.41 8.61 5.54
C THR A 218 14.96 8.33 5.86
N HIS A 219 14.68 8.06 7.13
CA HIS A 219 13.33 7.91 7.62
C HIS A 219 12.72 9.30 7.80
N SER A 220 11.49 9.53 7.30
CA SER A 220 10.75 10.80 7.43
C SER A 220 10.76 11.42 8.82
N ARG A 221 10.71 10.59 9.89
CA ARG A 221 10.68 11.04 11.30
C ARG A 221 11.97 10.85 12.12
N TYR A 222 12.83 9.88 11.80
CA TYR A 222 13.91 9.42 12.71
C TYR A 222 15.32 9.55 12.10
N ASP A 223 15.50 10.52 11.20
CA ASP A 223 16.75 10.75 10.49
C ASP A 223 17.26 9.52 9.72
N LYS A 224 18.56 9.46 9.43
CA LYS A 224 19.20 8.39 8.66
C LYS A 224 19.27 7.09 9.46
N LEU A 225 18.65 6.05 8.95
CA LEU A 225 18.85 4.68 9.41
C LEU A 225 19.83 3.98 8.48
N TYR A 226 20.83 3.34 9.08
CA TYR A 226 21.96 2.73 8.39
C TYR A 226 22.17 1.30 8.86
N ALA A 227 22.46 0.40 7.92
CA ALA A 227 22.89 -0.96 8.17
C ALA A 227 24.06 -1.30 7.24
N ASP A 228 25.13 -1.84 7.83
CA ASP A 228 26.26 -2.41 7.09
C ASP A 228 26.09 -3.93 7.02
N PHE A 229 25.42 -4.41 5.98
CA PHE A 229 25.12 -5.83 5.86
C PHE A 229 26.38 -6.66 5.64
N GLU A 230 27.37 -6.12 4.92
CA GLU A 230 28.63 -6.80 4.59
C GLU A 230 29.53 -7.01 5.80
N ASN A 231 29.64 -6.02 6.69
CA ASN A 231 30.51 -6.11 7.87
C ASN A 231 29.80 -6.54 9.15
N THR A 232 28.50 -6.87 9.09
CA THR A 232 27.76 -7.37 10.25
C THR A 232 27.58 -8.87 10.14
N THR A 233 28.09 -9.61 11.13
CA THR A 233 27.89 -11.05 11.25
C THR A 233 26.61 -11.33 12.02
N TYR A 234 25.68 -12.07 11.40
CA TYR A 234 24.43 -12.47 12.06
C TYR A 234 24.68 -13.69 12.94
N ASP A 235 24.60 -13.48 14.25
CA ASP A 235 24.78 -14.52 15.26
C ASP A 235 23.51 -15.39 15.38
N TRP A 236 23.38 -16.34 14.45
CA TRP A 236 22.23 -17.22 14.38
C TRP A 236 22.08 -18.11 15.62
N GLU A 237 23.17 -18.48 16.30
CA GLU A 237 23.13 -19.36 17.48
C GLU A 237 22.46 -18.68 18.67
N ASN A 238 22.71 -17.38 18.87
CA ASN A 238 22.08 -16.60 19.94
C ASN A 238 20.67 -16.09 19.58
N MET A 239 20.22 -16.25 18.34
CA MET A 239 18.82 -15.98 17.97
C MET A 239 17.92 -17.15 18.36
N THR A 240 17.25 -17.07 19.52
CA THR A 240 16.36 -18.11 20.04
C THR A 240 15.01 -18.12 19.35
N ASN A 241 14.27 -19.22 19.45
CA ASN A 241 12.91 -19.32 18.87
C ASN A 241 11.91 -18.41 19.58
N GLU A 242 12.09 -18.17 20.88
CA GLU A 242 11.20 -17.35 21.71
C GLU A 242 12.03 -16.51 22.68
N TYR A 243 11.47 -15.39 23.11
CA TYR A 243 12.13 -14.46 24.04
C TYR A 243 11.26 -14.22 25.26
N ASN A 244 11.85 -14.33 26.44
CA ASN A 244 11.18 -14.09 27.71
C ASN A 244 12.10 -13.35 28.69
N GLN A 245 11.67 -13.20 29.94
CA GLN A 245 12.42 -12.49 30.98
C GLN A 245 13.83 -13.06 31.24
N ASN A 246 14.06 -14.35 30.97
CA ASN A 246 15.34 -15.03 31.19
C ASN A 246 16.31 -14.92 29.99
N SER A 247 15.88 -14.38 28.84
CA SER A 247 16.75 -14.24 27.66
C SER A 247 17.91 -13.27 27.93
N THR A 248 19.13 -13.66 27.56
CA THR A 248 20.36 -12.88 27.81
C THR A 248 20.42 -11.60 26.96
N ALA A 249 21.32 -10.69 27.30
CA ALA A 249 21.52 -9.45 26.55
C ALA A 249 22.03 -9.73 25.12
N GLU A 250 22.89 -10.74 24.98
CA GLU A 250 23.46 -11.21 23.71
C GLU A 250 22.37 -11.77 22.80
N GLN A 251 21.50 -12.63 23.35
CA GLN A 251 20.37 -13.19 22.61
C GLN A 251 19.42 -12.11 22.11
N LYS A 252 19.08 -11.13 22.98
CA LYS A 252 18.22 -9.99 22.65
C LYS A 252 18.85 -9.09 21.60
N LYS A 253 20.17 -8.85 21.68
CA LYS A 253 20.92 -8.04 20.71
C LYS A 253 21.02 -8.72 19.35
N ALA A 254 21.21 -10.03 19.31
CA ALA A 254 21.32 -10.79 18.05
C ALA A 254 20.04 -10.62 17.21
N VAL A 255 18.86 -10.91 17.78
CA VAL A 255 17.60 -10.75 17.03
C VAL A 255 17.29 -9.30 16.70
N ALA A 256 17.58 -8.35 17.61
CA ALA A 256 17.36 -6.93 17.35
C ALA A 256 18.24 -6.40 16.21
N THR A 257 19.44 -6.95 16.05
CA THR A 257 20.37 -6.59 14.95
C THR A 257 19.81 -7.05 13.61
N LEU A 258 19.35 -8.30 13.52
CA LEU A 258 18.70 -8.81 12.32
C LEU A 258 17.44 -8.00 11.97
N MET A 259 16.57 -7.77 12.95
CA MET A 259 15.32 -7.02 12.76
C MET A 259 15.58 -5.60 12.27
N TYR A 260 16.52 -4.88 12.89
CA TYR A 260 16.89 -3.53 12.46
C TYR A 260 17.51 -3.52 11.06
N HIS A 261 18.32 -4.53 10.72
CA HIS A 261 18.87 -4.66 9.37
C HIS A 261 17.76 -4.91 8.33
N CYS A 262 16.75 -5.72 8.65
CA CYS A 262 15.57 -5.89 7.82
C CYS A 262 14.76 -4.59 7.69
N VAL A 263 14.60 -3.79 8.75
CA VAL A 263 13.99 -2.44 8.70
C VAL A 263 14.72 -1.55 7.69
N VAL A 264 16.06 -1.55 7.73
CA VAL A 264 16.89 -0.76 6.81
C VAL A 264 16.81 -1.29 5.39
N ALA A 265 16.89 -2.61 5.21
CA ALA A 265 16.82 -3.25 3.91
C ALA A 265 15.48 -2.98 3.21
N LEU A 266 14.36 -2.95 3.94
CA LEU A 266 13.03 -2.70 3.40
C LEU A 266 12.67 -1.21 3.28
N SER A 267 13.45 -0.30 3.87
CA SER A 267 13.16 1.15 3.85
C SER A 267 11.76 1.51 4.37
N ILE A 268 11.38 1.03 5.56
CA ILE A 268 10.07 1.35 6.17
C ILE A 268 9.92 2.86 6.38
N GLU A 269 8.83 3.49 5.93
CA GLU A 269 8.53 4.90 6.25
C GLU A 269 7.19 4.99 6.99
N HIS A 270 7.21 4.84 8.32
CA HIS A 270 6.01 4.79 9.17
C HIS A 270 6.33 4.82 10.68
N GLU A 271 5.37 4.49 11.57
CA GLU A 271 5.44 4.88 12.98
C GLU A 271 5.16 3.76 14.02
N VAL A 272 5.03 4.15 15.29
CA VAL A 272 4.96 3.33 16.51
C VAL A 272 3.72 2.41 16.61
N LYS A 273 2.95 2.22 15.53
CA LYS A 273 1.80 1.28 15.51
C LYS A 273 1.57 0.54 14.18
N GLY A 274 2.45 0.68 13.18
CA GLY A 274 2.31 -0.02 11.89
C GLY A 274 3.39 0.42 10.90
N SER A 275 3.67 -0.41 9.88
CA SER A 275 4.78 -0.19 8.93
C SER A 275 4.29 -0.12 7.49
N SER A 276 4.78 0.85 6.72
CA SER A 276 4.57 0.92 5.27
C SER A 276 5.85 0.54 4.53
N ALA A 277 5.71 -0.46 3.65
CA ALA A 277 6.63 -0.81 2.58
C ALA A 277 5.87 -1.72 1.58
N TYR A 278 6.26 -1.71 0.31
CA TYR A 278 5.63 -2.61 -0.66
C TYR A 278 6.07 -4.06 -0.42
N PHE A 279 5.11 -5.00 -0.41
CA PHE A 279 5.37 -6.42 -0.14
C PHE A 279 6.44 -7.03 -1.06
N ASN A 280 6.51 -6.59 -2.33
CA ASN A 280 7.53 -7.02 -3.30
C ASN A 280 8.97 -6.67 -2.88
N LEU A 281 9.17 -5.70 -1.96
CA LEU A 281 10.51 -5.32 -1.51
C LEU A 281 11.22 -6.46 -0.76
N ILE A 282 10.50 -7.38 -0.11
CA ILE A 282 11.09 -8.56 0.54
C ILE A 282 11.94 -9.36 -0.46
N ALA A 283 11.40 -9.68 -1.63
CA ALA A 283 12.13 -10.42 -2.66
C ALA A 283 13.36 -9.64 -3.15
N SER A 284 13.21 -8.33 -3.38
CA SER A 284 14.32 -7.48 -3.84
C SER A 284 15.44 -7.35 -2.80
N SER A 285 15.09 -7.25 -1.51
CA SER A 285 16.02 -7.07 -0.41
C SER A 285 16.75 -8.35 -0.07
N LEU A 286 16.06 -9.49 -0.04
CA LEU A 286 16.67 -10.82 0.11
C LEU A 286 17.76 -11.04 -0.96
N LYS A 287 17.48 -10.66 -2.21
CA LYS A 287 18.45 -10.75 -3.33
C LYS A 287 19.58 -9.73 -3.23
N SER A 288 19.26 -8.47 -2.91
CA SER A 288 20.23 -7.36 -2.99
C SER A 288 21.19 -7.31 -1.80
N TYR A 289 20.71 -7.65 -0.60
CA TYR A 289 21.44 -7.45 0.65
C TYR A 289 21.70 -8.74 1.42
N PHE A 290 20.94 -9.82 1.20
CA PHE A 290 21.04 -11.04 2.02
C PHE A 290 21.42 -12.30 1.23
N ILE A 291 21.82 -12.17 -0.04
CA ILE A 291 22.47 -13.25 -0.82
C ILE A 291 21.53 -14.45 -1.06
N TYR A 292 20.22 -14.20 -1.16
CA TYR A 292 19.24 -15.22 -1.55
C TYR A 292 19.19 -15.40 -3.07
N ASP A 293 18.72 -16.58 -3.49
CA ASP A 293 18.69 -17.00 -4.89
C ASP A 293 17.84 -16.06 -5.75
N THR A 294 18.32 -15.80 -6.97
CA THR A 294 17.62 -14.98 -7.97
C THR A 294 16.25 -15.51 -8.36
N THR A 295 15.96 -16.80 -8.14
CA THR A 295 14.63 -17.39 -8.39
C THR A 295 13.56 -16.84 -7.45
N THR A 296 13.93 -16.24 -6.32
CA THR A 296 13.00 -15.62 -5.37
C THR A 296 12.15 -14.55 -6.09
N LYS A 297 10.83 -14.78 -6.14
CA LYS A 297 9.89 -13.97 -6.92
C LYS A 297 8.55 -13.82 -6.20
N ILE A 298 7.87 -12.72 -6.51
CA ILE A 298 6.47 -12.50 -6.13
C ILE A 298 5.54 -13.15 -7.15
N ILE A 299 4.44 -13.71 -6.67
CA ILE A 299 3.31 -14.22 -7.45
C ILE A 299 2.01 -13.67 -6.86
N HIS A 300 1.01 -13.40 -7.71
CA HIS A 300 -0.27 -12.84 -7.29
C HIS A 300 -1.39 -13.87 -7.42
N ARG A 301 -2.28 -13.95 -6.42
CA ARG A 301 -3.38 -14.92 -6.39
C ARG A 301 -4.34 -14.79 -7.57
N SER A 302 -4.51 -13.57 -8.09
CA SER A 302 -5.34 -13.25 -9.25
C SER A 302 -4.90 -13.94 -10.55
N ASP A 303 -3.65 -14.39 -10.61
CA ASP A 303 -3.05 -14.91 -11.85
C ASP A 303 -3.26 -16.43 -12.00
N TYR A 304 -3.88 -17.08 -11.01
CA TYR A 304 -3.99 -18.54 -10.91
C TYR A 304 -5.38 -18.98 -10.43
N ASP A 305 -5.84 -20.16 -10.88
CA ASP A 305 -6.98 -20.85 -10.26
C ASP A 305 -6.59 -21.49 -8.91
N ASP A 306 -7.58 -21.91 -8.13
CA ASP A 306 -7.42 -22.47 -6.78
C ASP A 306 -6.48 -23.66 -6.69
N ASN A 307 -6.59 -24.60 -7.63
CA ASN A 307 -5.78 -25.81 -7.63
C ASN A 307 -4.33 -25.45 -7.95
N THR A 308 -4.11 -24.65 -9.00
CA THR A 308 -2.77 -24.21 -9.39
C THR A 308 -2.10 -23.40 -8.28
N TRP A 309 -2.83 -22.47 -7.64
CA TRP A 309 -2.31 -21.68 -6.52
C TRP A 309 -1.91 -22.59 -5.34
N THR A 310 -2.80 -23.48 -4.94
CA THR A 310 -2.59 -24.42 -3.83
C THR A 310 -1.41 -25.35 -4.09
N ASP A 311 -1.31 -25.91 -5.30
CA ASP A 311 -0.23 -26.83 -5.68
C ASP A 311 1.13 -26.12 -5.70
N MET A 312 1.21 -24.87 -6.15
CA MET A 312 2.45 -24.09 -6.13
C MET A 312 2.95 -23.83 -4.70
N LEU A 313 2.05 -23.50 -3.77
CA LEU A 313 2.40 -23.30 -2.37
C LEU A 313 2.80 -24.61 -1.70
N LYS A 314 2.03 -25.68 -1.91
CA LYS A 314 2.41 -27.04 -1.43
C LYS A 314 3.76 -27.46 -1.96
N ALA A 315 4.05 -27.26 -3.25
CA ALA A 315 5.35 -27.59 -3.83
C ALA A 315 6.52 -26.84 -3.17
N ASN A 316 6.33 -25.60 -2.74
CA ASN A 316 7.34 -24.87 -1.96
C ASN A 316 7.52 -25.50 -0.57
N LEU A 317 6.43 -25.75 0.15
CA LEU A 317 6.44 -26.34 1.48
C LEU A 317 7.00 -27.76 1.50
N ASP A 318 6.66 -28.59 0.52
CA ASP A 318 7.19 -29.95 0.31
C ASP A 318 8.72 -29.90 0.06
N ASN A 319 9.21 -28.84 -0.58
CA ASN A 319 10.64 -28.55 -0.74
C ASN A 319 11.27 -27.86 0.48
N SER A 320 10.57 -27.82 1.61
CA SER A 320 11.02 -27.19 2.85
C SER A 320 11.36 -25.69 2.66
N GLN A 321 10.55 -24.99 1.87
CA GLN A 321 10.71 -23.55 1.61
C GLN A 321 9.51 -22.79 2.19
N PRO A 322 9.66 -22.12 3.34
CA PRO A 322 8.61 -21.27 3.89
C PRO A 322 8.37 -20.06 2.98
N ILE A 323 7.13 -19.60 2.95
CA ILE A 323 6.62 -18.66 1.96
C ILE A 323 6.22 -17.38 2.68
N ALA A 324 6.74 -16.23 2.25
CA ALA A 324 6.16 -14.96 2.70
C ALA A 324 4.81 -14.76 2.00
N TYR A 325 3.77 -14.44 2.75
CA TYR A 325 2.40 -14.31 2.23
C TYR A 325 1.80 -12.97 2.64
N SER A 326 0.93 -12.40 1.81
CA SER A 326 0.20 -11.18 2.13
C SER A 326 -1.29 -11.33 1.87
N GLY A 327 -2.08 -11.01 2.89
CA GLY A 327 -3.53 -10.80 2.82
C GLY A 327 -3.88 -9.31 2.80
N LYS A 328 -5.02 -8.96 2.20
CA LYS A 328 -5.50 -7.58 2.06
C LYS A 328 -7.03 -7.53 1.99
N THR A 329 -7.68 -6.80 2.88
CA THR A 329 -9.10 -6.38 2.78
C THR A 329 -9.14 -4.93 2.31
N TYR A 330 -8.79 -3.98 3.19
CA TYR A 330 -8.58 -2.55 2.88
C TYR A 330 -7.09 -2.23 2.62
N TYR A 331 -6.70 -0.97 2.47
CA TYR A 331 -5.28 -0.55 2.49
C TYR A 331 -4.88 -0.22 3.95
N PRO A 332 -3.72 -0.65 4.48
CA PRO A 332 -2.58 -1.34 3.86
C PRO A 332 -2.67 -2.89 3.90
N ALA A 333 -1.80 -3.58 3.15
CA ALA A 333 -1.72 -5.05 3.13
C ALA A 333 -1.00 -5.63 4.38
N HIS A 334 -1.44 -6.81 4.85
CA HIS A 334 -0.90 -7.51 6.01
C HIS A 334 0.03 -8.66 5.59
N SER A 335 1.24 -8.72 6.14
CA SER A 335 2.24 -9.76 5.84
C SER A 335 2.35 -10.80 6.96
N PHE A 336 2.47 -12.05 6.58
CA PHE A 336 2.66 -13.20 7.48
C PHE A 336 3.41 -14.32 6.73
N ILE A 337 3.72 -15.44 7.38
CA ILE A 337 4.46 -16.56 6.76
C ILE A 337 3.53 -17.76 6.63
N CYS A 338 3.48 -18.37 5.44
CA CYS A 338 2.89 -19.68 5.21
C CYS A 338 4.00 -20.74 5.30
N ASP A 339 3.87 -21.69 6.22
CA ASP A 339 4.98 -22.58 6.59
C ASP A 339 4.56 -24.03 6.89
N GLY A 340 3.34 -24.42 6.53
CA GLY A 340 2.89 -25.81 6.66
C GLY A 340 1.50 -26.01 6.06
N TYR A 341 1.03 -27.25 6.02
CA TYR A 341 -0.36 -27.56 5.67
C TYR A 341 -0.82 -28.91 6.24
N ASP A 342 -2.12 -29.08 6.40
CA ASP A 342 -2.73 -30.28 6.96
C ASP A 342 -3.47 -31.15 5.92
N THR A 343 -3.96 -32.30 6.36
CA THR A 343 -4.67 -33.27 5.52
C THR A 343 -6.00 -32.75 4.96
N ASP A 344 -6.54 -31.65 5.48
CA ASP A 344 -7.79 -31.02 5.00
C ASP A 344 -7.54 -29.87 4.04
N GLY A 345 -6.28 -29.62 3.68
CA GLY A 345 -5.91 -28.55 2.76
C GLY A 345 -5.82 -27.17 3.41
N ARG A 346 -5.88 -27.07 4.74
CA ARG A 346 -5.60 -25.80 5.45
C ARG A 346 -4.10 -25.57 5.52
N PHE A 347 -3.68 -24.32 5.38
CA PHE A 347 -2.29 -23.92 5.46
C PHE A 347 -1.99 -23.35 6.84
N HIS A 348 -0.86 -23.73 7.40
CA HIS A 348 -0.36 -23.14 8.64
C HIS A 348 0.23 -21.75 8.35
N PHE A 349 -0.13 -20.79 9.20
CA PHE A 349 0.38 -19.44 9.16
C PHE A 349 0.99 -19.02 10.48
N ASN A 350 2.21 -18.50 10.40
CA ASN A 350 2.84 -17.73 11.46
C ASN A 350 2.57 -16.24 11.24
N LEU A 351 1.82 -15.61 12.16
CA LEU A 351 1.34 -14.23 12.00
C LEU A 351 2.35 -13.17 12.47
N GLY A 352 3.50 -13.57 13.03
CA GLY A 352 4.55 -12.64 13.47
C GLY A 352 4.19 -11.83 14.72
N TRP A 353 3.40 -12.41 15.62
CA TRP A 353 2.91 -11.79 16.85
C TRP A 353 3.12 -12.68 18.08
N ASN A 354 4.37 -13.02 18.39
CA ASN A 354 4.74 -13.84 19.57
C ASN A 354 4.08 -15.23 19.60
N GLY A 355 3.67 -15.75 18.43
CA GLY A 355 2.95 -17.01 18.29
C GLY A 355 1.45 -16.92 18.56
N GLU A 356 0.96 -15.78 19.02
CA GLU A 356 -0.47 -15.54 19.18
C GLU A 356 -1.17 -15.67 17.84
N HIS A 357 -2.30 -16.37 17.84
CA HIS A 357 -3.11 -16.63 16.66
C HIS A 357 -2.38 -17.38 15.52
N ASN A 358 -1.20 -17.98 15.75
CA ASN A 358 -0.66 -18.93 14.77
C ASN A 358 -1.60 -20.13 14.66
N GLY A 359 -1.84 -20.62 13.44
CA GLY A 359 -2.80 -21.69 13.23
C GLY A 359 -2.95 -22.09 11.77
N TYR A 360 -3.85 -23.02 11.53
CA TYR A 360 -4.21 -23.54 10.21
C TYR A 360 -5.46 -22.83 9.69
N TYR A 361 -5.35 -22.23 8.50
CA TYR A 361 -6.37 -21.42 7.85
C TYR A 361 -6.61 -21.90 6.42
N TYR A 362 -7.84 -21.78 5.92
CA TYR A 362 -8.13 -21.94 4.49
C TYR A 362 -7.66 -20.74 3.68
N ILE A 363 -7.09 -21.00 2.50
CA ILE A 363 -6.62 -19.96 1.56
C ILE A 363 -7.44 -19.95 0.26
N ASP A 364 -8.31 -20.94 0.10
CA ASP A 364 -9.27 -21.16 -0.96
C ASP A 364 -10.69 -20.78 -0.49
N HIS A 365 -11.68 -21.09 -1.31
CA HIS A 365 -13.09 -20.76 -1.13
C HIS A 365 -13.62 -21.14 0.26
N ILE A 366 -13.99 -20.14 1.09
CA ILE A 366 -14.60 -20.37 2.42
C ILE A 366 -16.05 -20.87 2.30
N THR A 367 -16.72 -20.40 1.26
CA THR A 367 -18.06 -20.80 0.78
C THR A 367 -17.94 -21.04 -0.73
N ASP A 368 -18.97 -21.58 -1.39
CA ASP A 368 -18.93 -21.80 -2.84
C ASP A 368 -18.92 -20.48 -3.69
N HIS A 369 -18.74 -19.31 -3.06
CA HIS A 369 -18.64 -17.98 -3.68
C HIS A 369 -17.21 -17.42 -3.67
N TYR A 370 -16.80 -16.79 -4.77
CA TYR A 370 -15.46 -16.23 -4.97
C TYR A 370 -15.23 -14.97 -4.11
N TYR A 371 -14.26 -15.01 -3.18
CA TYR A 371 -13.85 -13.83 -2.39
C TYR A 371 -12.32 -13.64 -2.24
N ASN A 372 -11.51 -14.62 -2.65
CA ASN A 372 -10.08 -14.76 -2.34
C ASN A 372 -9.13 -13.83 -3.16
N LEU A 373 -9.55 -12.59 -3.40
CA LEU A 373 -8.82 -11.60 -4.20
C LEU A 373 -7.65 -10.95 -3.44
N TRP A 374 -6.85 -10.16 -4.16
CA TRP A 374 -5.73 -9.34 -3.67
C TRP A 374 -4.52 -10.06 -3.04
N GLN A 375 -4.64 -11.33 -2.65
CA GLN A 375 -3.56 -12.06 -1.99
C GLN A 375 -2.31 -12.17 -2.89
N SER A 376 -1.14 -12.20 -2.27
CA SER A 376 0.15 -12.37 -2.96
C SER A 376 1.10 -13.21 -2.11
N ALA A 377 2.05 -13.88 -2.76
CA ALA A 377 3.06 -14.69 -2.09
C ALA A 377 4.45 -14.44 -2.70
N ILE A 378 5.51 -14.60 -1.91
CA ILE A 378 6.89 -14.67 -2.40
C ILE A 378 7.38 -16.09 -2.21
N VAL A 379 7.62 -16.74 -3.33
CA VAL A 379 7.98 -18.16 -3.43
C VAL A 379 9.45 -18.33 -3.84
N ASP A 380 9.93 -19.56 -3.79
CA ASP A 380 11.29 -19.96 -4.13
C ASP A 380 12.37 -19.30 -3.24
N ILE A 381 12.03 -18.95 -2.00
CA ILE A 381 12.95 -18.31 -1.05
C ILE A 381 13.97 -19.34 -0.53
N LYS A 382 15.19 -19.28 -1.06
CA LYS A 382 16.32 -20.13 -0.65
C LYS A 382 17.67 -19.42 -0.80
N PRO A 383 18.70 -19.79 -0.01
CA PRO A 383 20.07 -19.26 -0.17
C PRO A 383 20.70 -19.54 -1.55
N MET A 384 21.54 -18.63 -2.06
CA MET A 384 22.25 -18.77 -3.34
C MET A 384 23.45 -19.74 -3.23
N LYS A 385 23.63 -20.64 -4.21
CA LYS A 385 24.48 -21.85 -4.04
C LYS A 385 25.78 -21.86 -4.87
N GLY A 386 26.74 -21.01 -4.47
CA GLY A 386 28.17 -21.21 -4.76
C GLY A 386 28.83 -20.23 -5.75
N LEU A 387 29.59 -19.25 -5.23
CA LEU A 387 30.31 -18.24 -6.02
C LEU A 387 31.63 -18.78 -6.60
N LYS A 388 31.58 -19.49 -7.74
CA LYS A 388 32.79 -19.89 -8.49
C LYS A 388 33.49 -18.67 -9.14
N SER A 389 34.82 -18.66 -9.09
CA SER A 389 35.74 -17.61 -9.59
C SER A 389 35.72 -17.46 -11.13
N GLN A 390 36.31 -16.38 -11.66
CA GLN A 390 36.28 -16.00 -13.08
C GLN A 390 37.67 -15.76 -13.70
N VAL A 391 38.60 -15.07 -13.03
CA VAL A 391 39.97 -14.86 -13.52
C VAL A 391 40.91 -15.90 -12.88
N ALA A 392 41.74 -16.53 -13.70
CA ALA A 392 42.73 -17.52 -13.28
C ALA A 392 44.13 -17.24 -13.84
N LEU A 393 45.15 -17.68 -13.12
CA LEU A 393 46.54 -17.72 -13.57
C LEU A 393 46.79 -19.00 -14.38
N LEU A 394 47.25 -18.84 -15.61
CA LEU A 394 47.65 -19.94 -16.49
C LEU A 394 49.07 -20.43 -16.20
N LYS A 395 49.93 -19.51 -15.73
CA LYS A 395 51.30 -19.78 -15.24
C LYS A 395 51.47 -19.12 -13.87
N PRO A 396 52.40 -19.60 -13.03
CA PRO A 396 52.74 -18.94 -11.78
C PRO A 396 53.15 -17.47 -12.03
N LEU A 397 52.90 -16.61 -11.05
CA LEU A 397 53.43 -15.24 -11.05
C LEU A 397 54.96 -15.27 -11.10
N GLU A 398 55.56 -14.39 -11.90
CA GLU A 398 57.01 -14.41 -12.16
C GLU A 398 57.66 -13.05 -11.83
N LEU A 399 58.69 -13.08 -10.98
CA LEU A 399 59.50 -11.92 -10.63
C LEU A 399 60.49 -11.60 -11.77
N GLN A 400 60.52 -10.35 -12.24
CA GLN A 400 61.34 -9.91 -13.39
C GLN A 400 62.65 -9.22 -12.97
N GLN A 401 63.16 -9.48 -11.77
CA GLN A 401 64.42 -8.93 -11.25
C GLN A 401 65.12 -9.91 -10.29
N GLU A 402 66.45 -9.83 -10.19
CA GLU A 402 67.26 -10.76 -9.38
C GLU A 402 67.22 -10.46 -7.88
N THR A 403 67.02 -9.21 -7.48
CA THR A 403 67.02 -8.80 -6.07
C THR A 403 65.92 -7.78 -5.81
N VAL A 404 65.25 -7.91 -4.66
CA VAL A 404 64.22 -6.99 -4.19
C VAL A 404 64.76 -6.29 -2.95
N TYR A 405 64.87 -4.97 -3.00
CA TYR A 405 65.31 -4.18 -1.85
C TYR A 405 64.12 -3.51 -1.14
N GLN A 406 64.25 -3.27 0.16
CA GLN A 406 63.28 -2.43 0.89
C GLN A 406 63.14 -1.07 0.20
N ASN A 407 61.92 -0.54 0.14
CA ASN A 407 61.61 0.75 -0.49
C ASN A 407 61.96 0.84 -1.99
N SER A 408 62.20 -0.29 -2.67
CA SER A 408 62.37 -0.35 -4.14
C SER A 408 61.08 -0.82 -4.83
N THR A 409 60.93 -0.52 -6.12
CA THR A 409 59.85 -1.06 -6.96
C THR A 409 60.18 -2.48 -7.42
N VAL A 410 59.14 -3.25 -7.73
CA VAL A 410 59.25 -4.65 -8.17
C VAL A 410 58.45 -4.85 -9.45
N LYS A 411 59.02 -5.54 -10.44
CA LYS A 411 58.30 -5.91 -11.68
C LYS A 411 57.85 -7.36 -11.63
N ILE A 412 56.55 -7.60 -11.80
CA ILE A 412 55.92 -8.92 -11.72
C ILE A 412 55.11 -9.18 -12.98
N ASN A 413 55.34 -10.32 -13.61
CA ASN A 413 54.58 -10.79 -14.76
C ASN A 413 53.44 -11.71 -14.32
N ALA A 414 52.24 -11.48 -14.85
CA ALA A 414 51.03 -12.27 -14.59
C ALA A 414 50.43 -12.77 -15.91
N ASN A 415 50.33 -14.09 -16.06
CA ASN A 415 49.70 -14.73 -17.22
C ASN A 415 48.28 -15.17 -16.87
N ILE A 416 47.27 -14.40 -17.27
CA ILE A 416 45.89 -14.57 -16.84
C ILE A 416 44.96 -15.08 -17.95
N VAL A 417 43.88 -15.76 -17.56
CA VAL A 417 42.82 -16.24 -18.45
C VAL A 417 41.45 -16.08 -17.78
N ASN A 418 40.42 -15.77 -18.58
CA ASN A 418 39.03 -15.72 -18.14
C ASN A 418 38.35 -17.09 -18.37
N ASN A 419 37.94 -17.75 -17.28
CA ASN A 419 37.39 -19.11 -17.28
C ASN A 419 35.85 -19.18 -17.27
N LYS A 420 35.14 -18.07 -17.52
CA LYS A 420 33.66 -18.05 -17.62
C LYS A 420 33.18 -17.78 -19.04
N SER A 421 31.88 -18.02 -19.27
CA SER A 421 31.21 -17.86 -20.56
C SER A 421 31.01 -16.41 -21.02
N GLU A 422 31.36 -15.43 -20.20
CA GLU A 422 31.24 -13.99 -20.50
C GLU A 422 32.59 -13.28 -20.35
N SER A 423 32.82 -12.22 -21.14
CA SER A 423 34.02 -11.39 -21.06
C SER A 423 34.15 -10.70 -19.70
N PHE A 424 35.39 -10.48 -19.25
CA PHE A 424 35.66 -9.80 -17.97
C PHE A 424 36.06 -8.34 -18.21
N SER A 425 35.39 -7.42 -17.53
CA SER A 425 35.79 -6.02 -17.40
C SER A 425 35.90 -5.69 -15.91
N GLY A 426 37.04 -5.15 -15.50
CA GLY A 426 37.36 -5.05 -14.08
C GLY A 426 38.73 -4.48 -13.77
N SER A 427 39.14 -4.56 -12.51
CA SER A 427 40.50 -4.23 -12.08
C SER A 427 41.23 -5.49 -11.62
N ILE A 428 42.54 -5.50 -11.77
CA ILE A 428 43.44 -6.47 -11.13
C ILE A 428 44.38 -5.74 -10.17
N SER A 429 44.82 -6.43 -9.12
CA SER A 429 45.73 -5.90 -8.12
C SER A 429 46.69 -6.98 -7.63
N LEU A 430 47.97 -6.63 -7.51
CA LEU A 430 48.94 -7.43 -6.79
C LEU A 430 48.98 -7.00 -5.33
N CYS A 431 48.90 -7.97 -4.45
CA CYS A 431 48.83 -7.79 -3.01
C CYS A 431 50.02 -8.51 -2.37
N LEU A 432 50.73 -7.82 -1.48
CA LEU A 432 51.85 -8.36 -0.71
C LEU A 432 51.37 -8.88 0.64
N PHE A 433 51.93 -10.01 1.06
CA PHE A 433 51.64 -10.71 2.32
C PHE A 433 52.95 -11.06 3.03
N ASP A 434 52.94 -11.06 4.36
CA ASP A 434 54.09 -11.48 5.17
C ASP A 434 54.28 -13.01 5.18
N ALA A 435 55.27 -13.50 5.94
CA ALA A 435 55.59 -14.93 6.03
C ALA A 435 54.45 -15.76 6.65
N GLU A 436 53.63 -15.14 7.50
CA GLU A 436 52.44 -15.70 8.14
C GLU A 436 51.17 -15.59 7.28
N ASP A 437 51.29 -15.09 6.05
CA ASP A 437 50.20 -14.90 5.09
C ASP A 437 49.20 -13.79 5.47
N ASN A 438 49.59 -12.85 6.34
CA ASN A 438 48.81 -11.64 6.63
C ASN A 438 49.00 -10.60 5.52
N PHE A 439 47.93 -9.89 5.16
CA PHE A 439 47.98 -8.83 4.16
C PHE A 439 48.85 -7.66 4.65
N VAL A 440 49.80 -7.23 3.81
CA VAL A 440 50.70 -6.09 4.08
C VAL A 440 50.23 -4.86 3.32
N MET A 441 50.19 -4.92 1.98
CA MET A 441 49.79 -3.78 1.14
C MET A 441 49.43 -4.19 -0.29
N ASN A 442 48.69 -3.32 -0.99
CA ASN A 442 48.57 -3.41 -2.45
C ASN A 442 49.84 -2.83 -3.07
N ILE A 443 50.48 -3.59 -3.95
CA ILE A 443 51.76 -3.19 -4.55
C ILE A 443 51.60 -2.77 -6.01
N ALA A 444 50.58 -3.22 -6.74
CA ALA A 444 50.27 -2.72 -8.09
C ALA A 444 48.78 -2.86 -8.39
N LYS A 445 48.22 -1.97 -9.23
CA LYS A 445 46.82 -2.06 -9.68
C LYS A 445 46.70 -1.63 -11.14
N GLN A 446 45.90 -2.35 -11.91
CA GLN A 446 45.63 -2.04 -13.32
C GLN A 446 44.16 -2.29 -13.67
N LYS A 447 43.58 -1.42 -14.50
CA LYS A 447 42.25 -1.60 -15.09
C LYS A 447 42.36 -2.47 -16.35
N ILE A 448 41.41 -3.38 -16.53
CA ILE A 448 41.25 -4.20 -17.73
C ILE A 448 39.86 -3.95 -18.28
N ASP A 449 39.81 -3.34 -19.47
CA ASP A 449 38.54 -2.97 -20.10
C ASP A 449 37.83 -4.18 -20.71
N ASN A 450 38.57 -5.16 -21.21
CA ASN A 450 38.02 -6.40 -21.76
C ASN A 450 39.05 -7.55 -21.78
N LEU A 451 38.80 -8.60 -20.98
CA LEU A 451 39.53 -9.86 -21.02
C LEU A 451 38.65 -10.95 -21.65
N GLU A 452 39.01 -11.33 -22.88
CA GLU A 452 38.28 -12.30 -23.68
C GLU A 452 38.25 -13.70 -23.04
N VAL A 453 37.13 -14.40 -23.23
CA VAL A 453 36.92 -15.76 -22.70
C VAL A 453 37.97 -16.72 -23.25
N ASN A 454 38.59 -17.51 -22.36
CA ASN A 454 39.60 -18.53 -22.68
C ASN A 454 40.85 -18.05 -23.44
N LYS A 455 41.12 -16.73 -23.51
CA LYS A 455 42.32 -16.17 -24.15
C LYS A 455 43.40 -15.85 -23.11
N PRO A 456 44.56 -16.54 -23.14
CA PRO A 456 45.70 -16.19 -22.31
C PRO A 456 46.18 -14.77 -22.61
N THR A 457 46.38 -13.96 -21.56
CA THR A 457 46.83 -12.57 -21.66
C THR A 457 47.97 -12.35 -20.66
N GLU A 458 49.08 -11.80 -21.15
CA GLU A 458 50.26 -11.49 -20.34
C GLU A 458 50.25 -10.02 -19.91
N ILE A 459 50.46 -9.77 -18.61
CA ILE A 459 50.44 -8.43 -18.04
C ILE A 459 51.65 -8.24 -17.13
N ILE A 460 52.47 -7.23 -17.41
CA ILE A 460 53.59 -6.83 -16.57
C ILE A 460 53.13 -5.67 -15.67
N LEU A 461 53.19 -5.89 -14.36
CA LEU A 461 52.84 -4.91 -13.35
C LEU A 461 54.12 -4.44 -12.65
N GLU A 462 54.40 -3.15 -12.75
CA GLU A 462 55.42 -2.50 -11.94
C GLU A 462 54.79 -2.06 -10.62
N SER A 463 55.40 -2.44 -9.52
CA SER A 463 54.90 -2.14 -8.19
C SER A 463 55.24 -0.72 -7.77
N ASN A 464 54.40 -0.17 -6.90
CA ASN A 464 54.81 0.92 -6.02
C ASN A 464 56.03 0.47 -5.19
N PRO A 465 56.87 1.40 -4.72
CA PRO A 465 57.97 1.04 -3.84
C PRO A 465 57.45 0.26 -2.63
N LEU A 466 58.16 -0.80 -2.24
CA LEU A 466 57.83 -1.65 -1.09
C LEU A 466 58.12 -0.92 0.22
N PHE A 467 57.36 0.15 0.48
CA PHE A 467 57.46 0.93 1.71
C PHE A 467 57.03 0.07 2.90
N ASN A 468 57.67 0.29 4.05
CA ASN A 468 57.33 -0.36 5.33
C ASN A 468 57.58 -1.88 5.40
N THR A 469 58.24 -2.50 4.41
CA THR A 469 58.65 -3.91 4.50
C THR A 469 59.92 -4.06 5.35
N SER A 470 59.97 -5.04 6.26
CA SER A 470 61.20 -5.51 6.92
C SER A 470 62.02 -6.41 5.99
N VAL A 471 63.26 -6.73 6.38
CA VAL A 471 64.04 -7.76 5.67
C VAL A 471 63.38 -9.12 5.92
N GLY A 472 63.22 -9.91 4.86
CA GLY A 472 62.69 -11.26 4.96
C GLY A 472 61.77 -11.64 3.80
N LYS A 473 61.14 -12.80 3.96
CA LYS A 473 60.28 -13.41 2.95
C LYS A 473 58.88 -12.82 2.96
N TYR A 474 58.36 -12.54 1.78
CA TYR A 474 57.00 -12.10 1.53
C TYR A 474 56.38 -12.91 0.40
N TYR A 475 55.04 -12.89 0.32
CA TYR A 475 54.31 -13.49 -0.78
C TYR A 475 53.52 -12.44 -1.56
N VAL A 476 53.47 -12.58 -2.88
CA VAL A 476 52.62 -11.80 -3.76
C VAL A 476 51.49 -12.67 -4.28
N LYS A 477 50.27 -12.17 -4.19
CA LYS A 477 49.06 -12.79 -4.76
C LYS A 477 48.32 -11.82 -5.66
N LEU A 478 47.72 -12.33 -6.72
CA LEU A 478 46.88 -11.60 -7.65
C LEU A 478 45.40 -11.67 -7.23
N TYR A 479 44.77 -10.51 -7.17
CA TYR A 479 43.33 -10.35 -6.98
C TYR A 479 42.71 -9.68 -8.20
N TYR A 480 41.44 -9.97 -8.46
CA TYR A 480 40.65 -9.31 -9.48
C TYR A 480 39.32 -8.83 -8.91
N LYS A 481 38.77 -7.76 -9.49
CA LYS A 481 37.51 -7.15 -9.11
C LYS A 481 36.69 -6.90 -10.35
N HIS A 482 35.60 -7.65 -10.51
CA HIS A 482 34.66 -7.48 -11.62
C HIS A 482 33.81 -6.22 -11.42
N ASP A 483 33.60 -5.43 -12.48
CA ASP A 483 32.87 -4.15 -12.38
C ASP A 483 31.45 -4.30 -11.83
N ARG A 484 30.75 -5.39 -12.19
CA ARG A 484 29.42 -5.74 -11.65
C ARG A 484 29.40 -6.30 -10.21
N LEU A 485 30.41 -7.08 -9.81
CA LEU A 485 30.42 -7.74 -8.48
C LEU A 485 31.01 -6.85 -7.38
N ASN A 486 31.84 -5.89 -7.77
CA ASN A 486 32.49 -4.90 -6.89
C ASN A 486 33.22 -5.49 -5.66
N LYS A 487 33.60 -6.77 -5.69
CA LYS A 487 34.37 -7.46 -4.64
C LYS A 487 35.71 -7.95 -5.19
N TRP A 488 36.79 -7.76 -4.43
CA TRP A 488 38.09 -8.35 -4.74
C TRP A 488 38.04 -9.85 -4.47
N LEU A 489 38.33 -10.64 -5.49
CA LEU A 489 38.37 -12.09 -5.46
C LEU A 489 39.80 -12.54 -5.76
N LEU A 490 40.28 -13.53 -5.02
CA LEU A 490 41.56 -14.16 -5.31
C LEU A 490 41.46 -14.87 -6.66
N SER A 491 42.41 -14.63 -7.58
CA SER A 491 42.46 -15.40 -8.82
C SER A 491 42.78 -16.86 -8.52
N SER A 492 42.16 -17.79 -9.25
CA SER A 492 42.47 -19.22 -9.15
C SER A 492 43.76 -19.58 -9.89
N GLY A 493 44.37 -20.72 -9.60
CA GLY A 493 45.67 -21.14 -10.18
C GLY A 493 46.82 -20.99 -9.18
N ASP A 494 48.06 -21.08 -9.65
CA ASP A 494 49.25 -20.95 -8.81
C ASP A 494 49.52 -19.48 -8.46
N ASN A 495 48.83 -19.02 -7.43
CA ASN A 495 48.68 -17.61 -7.09
C ASN A 495 49.51 -17.17 -5.87
N LYS A 496 50.71 -17.73 -5.71
CA LYS A 496 51.61 -17.41 -4.59
C LYS A 496 53.06 -17.31 -5.07
N LEU A 497 53.55 -16.09 -5.30
CA LEU A 497 54.95 -15.81 -5.61
C LEU A 497 55.70 -15.42 -4.34
N GLU A 498 56.74 -16.16 -3.96
CA GLU A 498 57.64 -15.77 -2.88
C GLU A 498 58.66 -14.73 -3.38
N ILE A 499 58.85 -13.65 -2.63
CA ILE A 499 59.93 -12.68 -2.84
C ILE A 499 60.72 -12.51 -1.53
N ASP A 500 62.04 -12.37 -1.63
CA ASP A 500 62.92 -12.13 -0.48
C ASP A 500 63.41 -10.67 -0.50
N VAL A 501 62.92 -9.88 0.46
CA VAL A 501 63.20 -8.44 0.55
C VAL A 501 64.49 -8.24 1.35
N GLN A 502 65.47 -7.59 0.74
CA GLN A 502 66.80 -7.36 1.31
C GLN A 502 67.04 -5.89 1.70
N LYS A 503 67.99 -5.68 2.60
CA LYS A 503 68.48 -4.32 2.94
C LYS A 503 69.18 -3.69 1.74
N PRO A 504 68.95 -2.39 1.44
CA PRO A 504 69.70 -1.66 0.41
C PRO A 504 71.20 -1.61 0.74
N LEU A 505 72.06 -1.62 -0.28
CA LEU A 505 73.53 -1.68 -0.15
C LEU A 505 74.23 -0.37 0.24
N SER A 506 73.52 0.71 0.59
CA SER A 506 74.12 2.03 0.86
C SER A 506 73.62 2.69 2.15
N SER A 507 74.58 3.02 3.04
CA SER A 507 74.53 3.78 4.31
C SER A 507 73.48 3.34 5.33
N GLU A 508 73.89 2.51 6.30
CA GLU A 508 73.06 2.22 7.48
C GLU A 508 72.78 3.50 8.27
N SER A 509 71.50 3.82 8.45
CA SER A 509 71.10 4.87 9.38
C SER A 509 71.48 4.46 10.81
N GLN A 510 72.07 5.38 11.59
CA GLN A 510 72.29 5.17 13.02
C GLN A 510 70.99 5.23 13.84
N LEU A 511 69.93 5.81 13.27
CA LEU A 511 68.65 5.98 13.93
C LEU A 511 67.62 4.96 13.43
N SER A 512 66.81 4.52 14.36
CA SER A 512 65.60 3.75 14.11
C SER A 512 64.38 4.51 14.64
N LEU A 513 63.20 4.22 14.11
CA LEU A 513 61.96 4.71 14.70
C LEU A 513 61.72 4.07 16.07
N TYR A 514 61.28 4.91 17.01
CA TYR A 514 60.79 4.49 18.32
C TYR A 514 59.26 4.35 18.36
N SER A 515 58.57 4.99 17.41
CA SER A 515 57.13 4.87 17.18
C SER A 515 56.81 5.20 15.72
N SER A 516 55.68 4.71 15.21
CA SER A 516 55.16 5.15 13.90
C SER A 516 54.89 6.67 13.93
N PRO A 517 55.21 7.42 12.86
CA PRO A 517 54.91 8.85 12.79
C PRO A 517 53.41 9.11 12.77
N ILE A 518 52.98 10.22 13.35
CA ILE A 518 51.57 10.60 13.48
C ILE A 518 51.34 11.92 12.73
N LEU A 519 50.33 11.96 11.84
CA LEU A 519 49.92 13.17 11.12
C LEU A 519 48.78 13.90 11.84
N SER A 520 48.72 15.24 11.69
CA SER A 520 47.57 16.04 12.14
C SER A 520 46.29 15.75 11.36
N SER A 521 46.40 15.49 10.06
CA SER A 521 45.31 15.00 9.20
C SER A 521 45.87 14.16 8.05
N TYR A 522 45.10 13.17 7.61
CA TYR A 522 45.43 12.28 6.48
C TYR A 522 44.72 12.69 5.18
N GLN A 523 43.69 13.54 5.26
CA GLN A 523 43.01 14.18 4.13
C GLN A 523 42.90 15.69 4.40
N ILE A 524 43.43 16.50 3.50
CA ILE A 524 43.62 17.94 3.73
C ILE A 524 42.92 18.74 2.65
N ASP A 525 41.88 19.46 3.06
CA ASP A 525 41.33 20.58 2.30
C ASP A 525 42.24 21.79 2.54
N LYS A 526 43.12 22.06 1.59
CA LYS A 526 44.11 23.14 1.73
C LYS A 526 43.52 24.55 1.77
N GLU A 527 42.22 24.71 1.46
CA GLU A 527 41.50 25.98 1.70
C GLU A 527 41.09 26.15 3.18
N LYS A 528 41.01 25.06 3.96
CA LYS A 528 40.73 25.09 5.41
C LYS A 528 41.99 24.98 6.27
N GLU A 529 42.95 24.13 5.90
CA GLU A 529 44.18 23.87 6.65
C GLU A 529 45.40 23.88 5.72
N SER A 530 46.27 24.88 5.87
CA SER A 530 47.40 25.10 4.95
C SER A 530 48.75 24.58 5.46
N ASN A 531 48.80 24.04 6.69
CA ASN A 531 50.01 23.50 7.33
C ASN A 531 49.82 22.02 7.67
N LEU A 532 50.82 21.20 7.34
CA LEU A 532 50.84 19.79 7.69
C LEU A 532 51.84 19.57 8.82
N LYS A 533 51.41 18.88 9.88
CA LYS A 533 52.26 18.51 11.01
C LYS A 533 52.41 16.99 11.08
N VAL A 534 53.65 16.52 11.19
CA VAL A 534 53.99 15.12 11.52
C VAL A 534 54.84 15.08 12.79
N THR A 535 54.51 14.17 13.69
CA THR A 535 55.25 13.94 14.93
C THR A 535 55.92 12.56 14.89
N ALA A 536 57.21 12.47 15.20
CA ALA A 536 57.95 11.21 15.18
C ALA A 536 58.96 11.09 16.32
N SER A 537 59.21 9.84 16.76
CA SER A 537 60.17 9.51 17.81
C SER A 537 61.25 8.58 17.27
N PHE A 538 62.49 8.72 17.74
CA PHE A 538 63.66 8.02 17.24
C PHE A 538 64.48 7.40 18.38
N ILE A 539 65.12 6.27 18.11
CA ILE A 539 66.06 5.58 19.00
C ILE A 539 67.37 5.34 18.26
N ASN A 540 68.50 5.60 18.93
CA ASN A 540 69.80 5.28 18.36
C ASN A 540 70.07 3.77 18.56
N THR A 541 70.08 3.02 17.47
CA THR A 541 70.33 1.58 17.47
C THR A 541 71.78 1.23 17.08
N SER A 542 72.64 2.22 16.88
CA SER A 542 74.05 2.02 16.56
C SER A 542 74.92 1.93 17.81
N GLU A 543 76.17 1.47 17.64
CA GLU A 543 77.17 1.39 18.72
C GLU A 543 77.82 2.73 19.07
N LYS A 544 77.52 3.82 18.33
CA LYS A 544 78.12 5.15 18.51
C LYS A 544 77.05 6.17 18.87
N ASP A 545 77.44 7.26 19.52
CA ASP A 545 76.54 8.38 19.76
C ASP A 545 76.09 9.00 18.42
N PHE A 546 74.78 9.23 18.25
CA PHE A 546 74.26 9.92 17.07
C PHE A 546 74.22 11.43 17.32
N LYS A 547 74.87 12.17 16.44
CA LYS A 547 74.78 13.64 16.36
C LYS A 547 74.69 14.04 14.89
N GLY A 548 73.66 14.80 14.55
CA GLY A 548 73.33 15.04 13.14
C GLY A 548 71.94 15.65 12.93
N ILE A 549 71.43 15.55 11.71
CA ILE A 549 70.15 16.14 11.31
C ILE A 549 69.15 15.02 11.01
N ILE A 550 67.95 15.15 11.56
CA ILE A 550 66.76 14.34 11.22
C ILE A 550 65.85 15.22 10.34
N SER A 551 65.29 14.70 9.26
CA SER A 551 64.44 15.43 8.32
C SER A 551 63.19 14.63 7.96
N ALA A 552 62.05 15.29 7.97
CA ALA A 552 60.80 14.78 7.39
C ALA A 552 60.65 15.35 5.99
N SER A 553 60.45 14.49 5.00
CA SER A 553 60.29 14.89 3.60
C SER A 553 59.00 14.29 3.02
N ILE A 554 58.36 15.05 2.13
CA ILE A 554 57.18 14.65 1.36
C ILE A 554 57.65 14.02 0.06
N TYR A 555 57.10 12.85 -0.21
CA TYR A 555 57.34 12.02 -1.37
C TYR A 555 56.06 11.98 -2.22
N ASP A 556 56.22 12.00 -3.54
CA ASP A 556 55.13 11.67 -4.46
C ASP A 556 54.81 10.16 -4.45
N GLU A 557 53.80 9.74 -5.23
CA GLU A 557 53.42 8.32 -5.31
C GLU A 557 54.52 7.41 -5.89
N LYS A 558 55.49 7.98 -6.61
CA LYS A 558 56.62 7.24 -7.21
C LYS A 558 57.80 7.11 -6.24
N GLY A 559 57.72 7.69 -5.04
CA GLY A 559 58.80 7.70 -4.07
C GLY A 559 59.86 8.77 -4.34
N THR A 560 59.55 9.79 -5.13
CA THR A 560 60.44 10.95 -5.36
C THR A 560 60.23 11.98 -4.26
N ILE A 561 61.29 12.48 -3.64
CA ILE A 561 61.20 13.62 -2.72
C ILE A 561 60.81 14.86 -3.51
N ILE A 562 59.67 15.45 -3.18
CA ILE A 562 59.17 16.68 -3.82
C ILE A 562 59.29 17.91 -2.93
N LYS A 563 59.33 17.71 -1.60
CA LYS A 563 59.44 18.81 -0.63
C LYS A 563 60.02 18.34 0.70
N GLU A 564 60.89 19.12 1.31
CA GLU A 564 61.26 18.93 2.72
C GLU A 564 60.22 19.60 3.61
N LEU A 565 59.65 18.85 4.56
CA LEU A 565 58.66 19.37 5.49
C LEU A 565 59.38 20.21 6.56
N ALA A 566 60.27 19.59 7.34
CA ALA A 566 61.16 20.29 8.25
C ALA A 566 62.35 19.40 8.65
N SER A 567 63.38 20.00 9.24
CA SER A 567 64.54 19.32 9.81
C SER A 567 64.72 19.64 11.28
N TYR A 568 65.19 18.67 12.06
CA TYR A 568 65.55 18.78 13.47
C TYR A 568 67.05 18.50 13.63
N ASN A 569 67.78 19.45 14.22
CA ASN A 569 69.21 19.30 14.49
C ASN A 569 69.42 18.74 15.89
N VAL A 570 70.04 17.56 16.01
CA VAL A 570 70.31 16.88 17.27
C VAL A 570 71.55 17.51 17.91
N THR A 571 71.34 18.43 18.85
CA THR A 571 72.43 19.19 19.50
C THR A 571 73.12 18.43 20.64
N GLU A 572 72.36 17.62 21.37
CA GLU A 572 72.87 16.68 22.38
C GLU A 572 72.93 15.28 21.78
N ALA A 573 74.10 14.65 21.85
CA ALA A 573 74.30 13.37 21.20
C ALA A 573 73.41 12.29 21.82
N ILE A 574 72.70 11.52 20.98
CA ILE A 574 71.83 10.43 21.45
C ILE A 574 72.72 9.21 21.64
N ALA A 575 72.98 8.82 22.89
CA ALA A 575 73.78 7.65 23.21
C ALA A 575 73.14 6.34 22.68
N PRO A 576 73.93 5.27 22.44
CA PRO A 576 73.41 3.95 22.06
C PRO A 576 72.26 3.49 22.97
N ASN A 577 71.19 2.96 22.36
CA ASN A 577 69.93 2.54 22.99
C ASN A 577 69.12 3.65 23.70
N ASN A 578 69.52 4.92 23.60
CA ASN A 578 68.73 6.04 24.09
C ASN A 578 67.82 6.62 22.99
N HIS A 579 66.79 7.36 23.38
CA HIS A 579 65.74 7.82 22.48
C HIS A 579 65.44 9.31 22.60
N ILE A 580 64.95 9.88 21.50
CA ILE A 580 64.36 11.21 21.42
C ILE A 580 62.90 11.05 20.99
N LYS A 581 61.98 11.69 21.71
CA LYS A 581 60.53 11.50 21.54
C LYS A 581 59.86 12.76 21.02
N ASP A 582 58.77 12.54 20.30
CA ASP A 582 57.78 13.56 19.92
C ASP A 582 58.36 14.78 19.20
N ILE A 583 59.25 14.54 18.23
CA ILE A 583 59.77 15.60 17.36
C ILE A 583 58.69 16.00 16.36
N ASP A 584 58.29 17.27 16.41
CA ASP A 584 57.34 17.87 15.50
C ASP A 584 58.02 18.45 14.24
N PHE A 585 57.60 17.99 13.07
CA PHE A 585 57.95 18.57 11.78
C PHE A 585 56.69 19.19 11.17
N SER A 586 56.69 20.50 10.94
CA SER A 586 55.51 21.21 10.44
C SER A 586 55.90 22.29 9.43
N ASN A 587 55.16 22.38 8.33
CA ASN A 587 55.34 23.42 7.32
C ASN A 587 54.10 23.56 6.43
N SER A 588 54.04 24.62 5.62
CA SER A 588 52.94 24.84 4.69
C SER A 588 52.98 23.85 3.52
N ILE A 589 51.80 23.43 3.07
CA ILE A 589 51.59 22.60 1.88
C ILE A 589 50.72 23.29 0.82
N SER A 590 50.52 24.61 0.93
CA SER A 590 49.64 25.40 0.04
C SER A 590 50.10 25.38 -1.43
N ASP A 591 51.41 25.20 -1.64
CA ASP A 591 52.12 25.09 -2.92
C ASP A 591 52.06 23.69 -3.55
N LEU A 592 51.56 22.68 -2.83
CA LEU A 592 51.37 21.34 -3.38
C LEU A 592 50.07 21.25 -4.18
N ASP A 593 50.10 20.53 -5.29
CA ASP A 593 48.92 20.22 -6.08
C ASP A 593 47.96 19.27 -5.34
N TYR A 594 46.72 19.15 -5.82
CA TYR A 594 45.80 18.14 -5.32
C TYR A 594 46.31 16.74 -5.70
N GLY A 595 46.33 15.81 -4.76
CA GLY A 595 46.90 14.47 -4.97
C GLY A 595 47.29 13.74 -3.69
N ILE A 596 47.81 12.52 -3.86
CA ILE A 596 48.22 11.65 -2.75
C ILE A 596 49.76 11.71 -2.59
N TYR A 597 50.21 11.91 -1.37
CA TYR A 597 51.62 12.07 -1.00
C TYR A 597 51.98 11.17 0.18
N SER A 598 53.27 10.97 0.44
CA SER A 598 53.75 10.23 1.63
C SER A 598 54.79 11.04 2.38
N ILE A 599 54.85 10.94 3.70
CA ILE A 599 55.94 11.50 4.50
C ILE A 599 56.88 10.38 4.91
N GLY A 600 58.14 10.48 4.51
CA GLY A 600 59.22 9.57 4.89
C GLY A 600 60.29 10.29 5.69
N LEU A 601 60.89 9.59 6.65
CA LEU A 601 61.88 10.14 7.58
C LEU A 601 63.30 9.72 7.22
N ARG A 602 64.22 10.67 7.25
CA ARG A 602 65.64 10.47 6.93
C ARG A 602 66.55 11.19 7.91
N ASN A 603 67.77 10.72 8.09
CA ASN A 603 68.78 11.34 8.93
C ASN A 603 70.16 11.32 8.28
N LYS A 604 71.04 12.21 8.73
CA LYS A 604 72.47 12.19 8.40
C LYS A 604 73.31 12.53 9.62
N ASP A 605 74.42 11.85 9.79
CA ASP A 605 75.41 12.13 10.83
C ASP A 605 76.22 13.39 10.47
N GLU A 606 76.98 13.95 11.42
CA GLU A 606 77.92 15.06 11.15
C GLU A 606 78.91 14.70 10.02
N GLY A 607 78.69 15.25 8.82
CA GLY A 607 79.51 15.01 7.63
C GLY A 607 79.08 13.85 6.72
N GLY A 608 77.97 13.17 7.03
CA GLY A 608 77.42 12.07 6.22
C GLY A 608 76.35 12.47 5.19
N GLU A 609 75.92 11.50 4.38
CA GLU A 609 74.77 11.63 3.48
C GLU A 609 73.46 11.26 4.18
N PHE A 610 72.32 11.72 3.64
CA PHE A 610 71.01 11.35 4.18
C PHE A 610 70.67 9.90 3.86
N ALA A 611 70.40 9.13 4.90
CA ALA A 611 69.83 7.79 4.82
C ALA A 611 68.39 7.79 5.36
N LEU A 612 67.54 6.88 4.88
CA LEU A 612 66.22 6.67 5.49
C LEU A 612 66.40 6.13 6.90
N VAL A 613 65.59 6.63 7.83
CA VAL A 613 65.58 6.13 9.21
C VAL A 613 65.11 4.67 9.20
N ASN A 614 65.80 3.81 9.96
CA ASN A 614 65.42 2.40 10.05
C ASN A 614 64.03 2.25 10.69
N THR A 615 63.26 1.26 10.24
CA THR A 615 61.86 1.07 10.70
C THR A 615 61.75 0.56 12.12
N ASN A 616 62.62 -0.37 12.54
CA ASN A 616 62.54 -1.07 13.84
C ASN A 616 61.14 -1.63 14.15
N GLY A 617 60.47 -2.17 13.11
CA GLY A 617 59.11 -2.71 13.19
C GLY A 617 57.98 -1.67 13.11
N PHE A 618 58.28 -0.38 12.96
CA PHE A 618 57.31 0.70 12.79
C PHE A 618 57.13 1.13 11.32
N ILE A 619 56.02 1.80 11.04
CA ILE A 619 55.69 2.38 9.72
C ILE A 619 56.65 3.57 9.48
N SER A 620 57.47 3.54 8.42
CA SER A 620 58.42 4.61 8.08
C SER A 620 57.90 5.63 7.08
N PHE A 621 56.85 5.27 6.32
CA PHE A 621 56.17 6.18 5.40
C PHE A 621 54.68 6.29 5.73
N VAL A 622 54.21 7.53 5.95
CA VAL A 622 52.80 7.82 6.25
C VAL A 622 52.17 8.54 5.05
N LYS A 623 51.20 7.89 4.38
CA LYS A 623 50.43 8.44 3.25
C LYS A 623 49.41 9.50 3.73
N PHE A 624 49.19 10.54 2.93
CA PHE A 624 48.13 11.55 3.08
C PHE A 624 47.64 12.06 1.71
N GLU A 625 46.54 12.83 1.69
CA GLU A 625 45.92 13.34 0.46
C GLU A 625 45.53 14.82 0.57
N ILE A 626 45.71 15.60 -0.50
CA ILE A 626 45.25 16.99 -0.62
C ILE A 626 44.06 17.02 -1.60
N VAL A 627 42.89 17.46 -1.14
CA VAL A 627 41.62 17.40 -1.91
C VAL A 627 41.03 18.80 -2.18
N PRO A 628 40.39 19.03 -3.34
CA PRO A 628 39.63 20.26 -3.60
C PRO A 628 38.35 20.32 -2.75
N PRO A 629 37.85 21.51 -2.38
CA PRO A 629 36.66 21.64 -1.56
C PRO A 629 35.40 21.22 -2.32
N GLU A 630 34.42 20.69 -1.60
CA GLU A 630 33.13 20.27 -2.16
C GLU A 630 32.15 21.44 -2.28
N LEU A 631 31.47 21.55 -3.43
CA LEU A 631 30.34 22.48 -3.65
C LEU A 631 29.06 21.99 -2.97
N ILE A 632 28.89 20.66 -2.93
CA ILE A 632 27.72 19.97 -2.39
C ILE A 632 28.13 19.23 -1.14
N THR A 633 27.58 19.62 0.01
CA THR A 633 27.84 18.96 1.30
C THR A 633 26.61 18.21 1.80
N ASN A 634 25.41 18.58 1.33
CA ASN A 634 24.16 17.92 1.70
C ASN A 634 24.08 16.50 1.14
N LEU A 635 24.09 15.50 2.02
CA LEU A 635 24.11 14.09 1.61
C LEU A 635 22.86 13.65 0.81
N ARG A 636 21.67 14.22 1.09
CA ARG A 636 20.46 13.90 0.31
C ARG A 636 20.60 14.43 -1.11
N LEU A 637 21.12 15.66 -1.24
CA LEU A 637 21.40 16.27 -2.53
C LEU A 637 22.48 15.52 -3.30
N LYS A 638 23.58 15.09 -2.65
CA LYS A 638 24.59 14.22 -3.27
C LYS A 638 23.97 12.95 -3.86
N ASN A 639 23.15 12.25 -3.07
CA ASN A 639 22.48 11.02 -3.53
C ASN A 639 21.55 11.29 -4.72
N TRP A 640 20.81 12.40 -4.68
CA TRP A 640 19.95 12.79 -5.79
C TRP A 640 20.77 13.10 -7.06
N ILE A 641 21.85 13.88 -6.93
CA ILE A 641 22.78 14.20 -8.04
C ILE A 641 23.33 12.93 -8.67
N LYS A 642 23.74 11.95 -7.85
CA LYS A 642 24.31 10.68 -8.33
C LYS A 642 23.36 9.90 -9.25
N ILE A 643 22.05 9.99 -9.02
CA ILE A 643 21.03 9.30 -9.82
C ILE A 643 20.61 10.17 -11.02
N ASN A 644 20.74 11.49 -10.90
CA ASN A 644 20.25 12.47 -11.88
C ASN A 644 21.37 13.20 -12.64
N THR A 645 22.51 12.54 -12.85
CA THR A 645 23.66 13.11 -13.58
C THR A 645 23.32 13.52 -15.01
N TYR A 646 22.31 12.90 -15.63
CA TYR A 646 21.83 13.25 -16.97
C TYR A 646 21.29 14.69 -17.06
N GLN A 647 20.89 15.30 -15.93
CA GLN A 647 20.46 16.70 -15.87
C GLN A 647 21.64 17.69 -15.71
N LEU A 648 22.85 17.18 -15.48
CA LEU A 648 24.05 17.97 -15.20
C LEU A 648 25.13 17.67 -16.27
N PRO A 649 24.90 18.02 -17.54
CA PRO A 649 25.84 17.74 -18.62
C PRO A 649 27.20 18.41 -18.35
N GLU A 650 28.28 17.72 -18.69
CA GLU A 650 29.67 18.18 -18.50
C GLU A 650 30.14 18.32 -17.03
N VAL A 651 29.25 18.14 -16.04
CA VAL A 651 29.62 18.18 -14.62
C VAL A 651 30.26 16.86 -14.20
N ILE A 652 31.48 16.94 -13.63
CA ILE A 652 32.19 15.79 -13.06
C ILE A 652 31.67 15.56 -11.63
N VAL A 653 30.89 14.49 -11.47
CA VAL A 653 30.29 14.07 -10.21
C VAL A 653 31.14 12.96 -9.57
N ASN A 654 31.47 13.13 -8.29
CA ASN A 654 32.23 12.17 -7.50
C ASN A 654 31.44 10.85 -7.28
N GLU A 655 32.12 9.77 -6.89
CA GLU A 655 31.46 8.48 -6.61
C GLU A 655 30.37 8.57 -5.52
N ASP A 656 30.48 9.51 -4.58
CA ASP A 656 29.51 9.76 -3.52
C ASP A 656 28.36 10.69 -3.95
N GLY A 657 28.39 11.21 -5.18
CA GLY A 657 27.43 12.20 -5.69
C GLY A 657 27.80 13.66 -5.38
N GLY A 658 28.93 13.90 -4.71
CA GLY A 658 29.47 15.25 -4.51
C GLY A 658 29.94 15.88 -5.81
N ILE A 659 30.01 17.21 -5.83
CA ILE A 659 30.63 17.98 -6.91
C ILE A 659 31.77 18.76 -6.28
N THR A 660 32.99 18.57 -6.76
CA THR A 660 34.15 19.35 -6.32
C THR A 660 34.19 20.70 -7.02
N LYS A 661 34.70 21.72 -6.31
CA LYS A 661 34.83 23.07 -6.83
C LYS A 661 36.04 23.17 -7.77
N THR A 662 35.82 22.84 -9.04
CA THR A 662 36.78 23.02 -10.13
C THR A 662 36.24 24.04 -11.13
N THR A 663 37.13 24.69 -11.90
CA THR A 663 36.72 25.61 -12.97
C THR A 663 35.79 24.92 -13.96
N THR A 664 36.11 23.67 -14.35
CA THR A 664 35.29 22.85 -15.24
C THR A 664 33.88 22.62 -14.69
N ASN A 665 33.74 22.24 -13.41
CA ASN A 665 32.43 22.01 -12.81
C ASN A 665 31.60 23.29 -12.69
N LEU A 666 32.22 24.42 -12.35
CA LEU A 666 31.52 25.71 -12.27
C LEU A 666 31.06 26.20 -13.63
N GLU A 667 31.90 26.08 -14.68
CA GLU A 667 31.52 26.41 -16.05
C GLU A 667 30.41 25.51 -16.59
N ALA A 668 30.43 24.21 -16.25
CA ALA A 668 29.39 23.27 -16.64
C ALA A 668 28.05 23.56 -15.93
N LEU A 669 28.07 23.76 -14.61
CA LEU A 669 26.87 24.12 -13.84
C LEU A 669 26.26 25.44 -14.32
N ALA A 670 27.09 26.41 -14.72
CA ALA A 670 26.61 27.69 -15.20
C ALA A 670 25.80 27.61 -16.49
N LYS A 671 25.98 26.56 -17.31
CA LYS A 671 25.25 26.35 -18.58
C LYS A 671 23.91 25.64 -18.41
N VAL A 672 23.56 25.18 -17.20
CA VAL A 672 22.32 24.44 -16.97
C VAL A 672 21.13 25.41 -17.02
N GLU A 673 20.29 25.27 -18.05
CA GLU A 673 19.09 26.12 -18.24
C GLU A 673 17.79 25.48 -17.69
N TYR A 674 17.77 24.16 -17.48
CA TYR A 674 16.63 23.40 -16.97
C TYR A 674 17.07 22.42 -15.89
N LEU A 675 16.33 22.37 -14.78
CA LEU A 675 16.53 21.41 -13.71
C LEU A 675 15.17 20.89 -13.21
N ASP A 676 15.04 19.58 -13.08
CA ASP A 676 13.84 18.89 -12.60
C ASP A 676 14.20 17.93 -11.46
N CYS A 677 13.88 18.33 -10.24
CA CYS A 677 13.99 17.48 -9.05
C CYS A 677 12.61 17.10 -8.49
N THR A 678 11.61 16.94 -9.34
CA THR A 678 10.26 16.55 -8.92
C THR A 678 10.26 15.19 -8.19
N TYR A 679 9.45 15.05 -7.13
CA TYR A 679 9.38 13.84 -6.29
C TYR A 679 10.71 13.42 -5.64
N SER A 680 11.63 14.38 -5.41
CA SER A 680 13.00 14.05 -4.98
C SER A 680 13.18 13.78 -3.48
N LYS A 681 12.21 14.13 -2.63
CA LYS A 681 12.34 14.11 -1.15
C LYS A 681 13.50 14.97 -0.60
N LEU A 682 14.00 15.92 -1.39
CA LEU A 682 14.99 16.91 -0.98
C LEU A 682 14.39 17.97 -0.04
N ILE A 683 15.08 18.24 1.06
CA ILE A 683 14.69 19.33 1.98
C ILE A 683 15.23 20.70 1.54
N SER A 684 16.28 20.71 0.73
CA SER A 684 16.90 21.90 0.15
C SER A 684 17.67 21.50 -1.12
N ILE A 685 17.70 22.38 -2.12
CA ILE A 685 18.49 22.22 -3.36
C ILE A 685 19.47 23.38 -3.57
N ASP A 686 19.53 24.32 -2.63
CA ASP A 686 20.19 25.63 -2.79
C ASP A 686 21.70 25.51 -3.05
N GLU A 687 22.38 24.51 -2.46
CA GLU A 687 23.80 24.25 -2.72
C GLU A 687 24.11 24.01 -4.20
N LEU A 688 23.16 23.42 -4.94
CA LEU A 688 23.30 23.15 -6.37
C LEU A 688 22.91 24.38 -7.19
N ILE A 689 21.69 24.89 -7.03
CA ILE A 689 21.13 25.95 -7.89
C ILE A 689 21.81 27.30 -7.72
N LYS A 690 22.47 27.58 -6.58
CA LYS A 690 23.28 28.80 -6.40
C LYS A 690 24.42 28.94 -7.42
N ASN A 691 24.82 27.83 -8.04
CA ASN A 691 25.88 27.76 -9.06
C ASN A 691 25.32 27.68 -10.50
N MET A 692 24.01 27.90 -10.70
CA MET A 692 23.33 27.82 -12.01
C MET A 692 22.72 29.18 -12.41
N PRO A 693 23.53 30.22 -12.68
CA PRO A 693 23.04 31.57 -13.00
C PRO A 693 22.19 31.65 -14.28
N ASP A 694 22.38 30.73 -15.24
CA ASP A 694 21.60 30.71 -16.49
C ASP A 694 20.35 29.82 -16.43
N LEU A 695 19.95 29.34 -15.24
CA LEU A 695 18.75 28.52 -15.05
C LEU A 695 17.49 29.33 -15.43
N LYS A 696 16.77 28.85 -16.45
CA LYS A 696 15.52 29.43 -16.95
C LYS A 696 14.28 28.73 -16.41
N LYS A 697 14.38 27.45 -16.12
CA LYS A 697 13.27 26.66 -15.61
C LYS A 697 13.69 25.72 -14.48
N LEU A 698 12.96 25.78 -13.37
CA LEU A 698 13.16 24.92 -12.21
C LEU A 698 11.84 24.23 -11.84
N GLU A 699 11.84 22.90 -11.94
CA GLU A 699 10.77 22.04 -11.40
C GLU A 699 11.29 21.33 -10.15
N CYS A 700 10.66 21.59 -9.02
CA CYS A 700 11.07 21.02 -7.72
C CYS A 700 9.86 20.66 -6.84
N ASN A 701 8.71 20.39 -7.48
CA ASN A 701 7.48 20.04 -6.79
C ASN A 701 7.55 18.64 -6.14
N ASN A 702 6.70 18.41 -5.14
CA ASN A 702 6.61 17.14 -4.40
C ASN A 702 7.94 16.69 -3.76
N SER A 703 8.80 17.63 -3.36
CA SER A 703 10.17 17.33 -2.92
C SER A 703 10.39 17.43 -1.43
N SER A 704 9.45 17.93 -0.62
CA SER A 704 9.64 18.22 0.82
C SER A 704 10.61 19.37 1.11
N LEU A 705 10.79 20.30 0.17
CA LEU A 705 11.64 21.48 0.36
C LEU A 705 11.09 22.33 1.52
N ILE A 706 11.94 22.64 2.49
CA ILE A 706 11.60 23.57 3.60
C ILE A 706 12.08 24.99 3.30
N GLU A 707 13.07 25.10 2.43
CA GLU A 707 13.68 26.34 1.94
C GLU A 707 13.95 26.23 0.43
N LEU A 708 13.99 27.38 -0.23
CA LEU A 708 14.31 27.50 -1.65
C LEU A 708 14.85 28.91 -1.93
N ASP A 709 16.16 29.03 -2.17
CA ASP A 709 16.82 30.29 -2.54
C ASP A 709 17.10 30.34 -4.06
N VAL A 710 16.23 31.05 -4.77
CA VAL A 710 16.36 31.30 -6.23
C VAL A 710 17.03 32.64 -6.55
N SER A 711 17.65 33.31 -5.58
CA SER A 711 18.20 34.67 -5.75
C SER A 711 19.37 34.76 -6.75
N LYS A 712 20.02 33.63 -7.05
CA LYS A 712 21.11 33.52 -8.03
C LYS A 712 20.63 33.15 -9.44
N ASN A 713 19.41 32.65 -9.57
CA ASN A 713 18.83 32.21 -10.84
C ASN A 713 18.12 33.40 -11.52
N ILE A 714 18.88 34.44 -11.85
CA ILE A 714 18.32 35.74 -12.29
C ILE A 714 17.60 35.68 -13.65
N LYS A 715 17.87 34.64 -14.45
CA LYS A 715 17.22 34.36 -15.75
C LYS A 715 16.01 33.41 -15.65
N LEU A 716 15.52 33.13 -14.44
CA LEU A 716 14.43 32.18 -14.23
C LEU A 716 13.11 32.73 -14.81
N GLU A 717 12.56 32.00 -15.78
CA GLU A 717 11.31 32.29 -16.49
C GLU A 717 10.14 31.44 -15.95
N GLU A 718 10.42 30.21 -15.49
CA GLU A 718 9.43 29.27 -14.94
C GLU A 718 9.90 28.67 -13.61
N LEU A 719 9.07 28.79 -12.57
CA LEU A 719 9.29 28.16 -11.27
C LEU A 719 8.08 27.32 -10.86
N ILE A 720 8.28 26.01 -10.73
CA ILE A 720 7.27 25.05 -10.30
C ILE A 720 7.75 24.37 -9.02
N CYS A 721 7.29 24.86 -7.87
CA CYS A 721 7.72 24.42 -6.54
C CYS A 721 6.56 24.00 -5.63
N HIS A 722 5.45 23.54 -6.23
CA HIS A 722 4.25 23.16 -5.48
C HIS A 722 4.41 21.88 -4.63
N SER A 723 3.53 21.68 -3.65
CA SER A 723 3.52 20.50 -2.78
C SER A 723 4.86 20.29 -2.04
N ASN A 724 5.29 21.34 -1.35
CA ASN A 724 6.50 21.37 -0.52
C ASN A 724 6.16 21.87 0.89
N GLN A 725 7.17 22.21 1.69
CA GLN A 725 7.04 22.71 3.06
C GLN A 725 7.56 24.16 3.20
N LEU A 726 7.53 24.93 2.10
CA LEU A 726 8.03 26.30 2.07
C LEU A 726 7.13 27.22 2.91
N THR A 727 7.71 27.84 3.93
CA THR A 727 7.01 28.85 4.75
C THR A 727 7.19 30.27 4.22
N SER A 728 8.21 30.47 3.37
CA SER A 728 8.50 31.71 2.65
C SER A 728 9.09 31.40 1.28
N LEU A 729 8.87 32.29 0.31
CA LEU A 729 9.45 32.22 -1.02
C LEU A 729 9.77 33.65 -1.50
N ASP A 730 11.06 33.94 -1.75
CA ASP A 730 11.50 35.23 -2.30
C ASP A 730 11.84 35.07 -3.79
N VAL A 731 11.00 35.65 -4.64
CA VAL A 731 11.16 35.69 -6.11
C VAL A 731 11.57 37.07 -6.62
N SER A 732 12.00 37.99 -5.74
CA SER A 732 12.25 39.39 -6.08
C SER A 732 13.40 39.63 -7.06
N LYS A 733 14.27 38.62 -7.25
CA LYS A 733 15.40 38.65 -8.20
C LYS A 733 15.09 38.03 -9.55
N ASN A 734 13.99 37.29 -9.67
CA ASN A 734 13.61 36.56 -10.87
C ASN A 734 12.68 37.44 -11.73
N ILE A 735 13.22 38.57 -12.20
CA ILE A 735 12.42 39.61 -12.88
C ILE A 735 11.85 39.15 -14.24
N GLU A 736 12.42 38.09 -14.81
CA GLU A 736 11.99 37.48 -16.09
C GLU A 736 10.91 36.38 -15.89
N LEU A 737 10.46 36.14 -14.65
CA LEU A 737 9.51 35.07 -14.32
C LEU A 737 8.14 35.32 -14.98
N ARG A 738 7.67 34.33 -15.75
CA ARG A 738 6.41 34.30 -16.49
C ARG A 738 5.39 33.33 -15.89
N LEU A 739 5.88 32.22 -15.34
CA LEU A 739 5.06 31.21 -14.66
C LEU A 739 5.60 30.96 -13.26
N LEU A 740 4.73 31.13 -12.26
CA LEU A 740 5.00 30.74 -10.89
C LEU A 740 3.91 29.78 -10.40
N ASN A 741 4.30 28.55 -10.05
CA ASN A 741 3.45 27.62 -9.31
C ASN A 741 4.08 27.28 -7.96
N CYS A 742 3.51 27.83 -6.89
CA CYS A 742 3.90 27.60 -5.50
C CYS A 742 2.73 27.08 -4.65
N SER A 743 1.75 26.39 -5.26
CA SER A 743 0.60 25.83 -4.55
C SER A 743 1.00 24.78 -3.50
N ASP A 744 0.07 24.47 -2.59
CA ASP A 744 0.25 23.40 -1.58
C ASP A 744 1.54 23.56 -0.77
N ASN A 745 1.76 24.77 -0.26
CA ASN A 745 2.84 25.09 0.66
C ASN A 745 2.25 25.82 1.88
N PRO A 746 2.95 25.86 3.02
CA PRO A 746 2.53 26.67 4.16
C PRO A 746 2.91 28.16 4.03
N LEU A 747 2.83 28.79 2.84
CA LEU A 747 3.16 30.21 2.67
C LEU A 747 2.10 31.09 3.34
N THR A 748 2.55 32.08 4.12
CA THR A 748 1.65 33.07 4.74
C THR A 748 1.67 34.43 4.03
N ASN A 749 2.68 34.66 3.20
CA ASN A 749 2.85 35.84 2.37
C ASN A 749 3.53 35.46 1.05
N LEU A 750 3.24 36.21 -0.01
CA LEU A 750 3.85 36.06 -1.33
C LEU A 750 3.96 37.44 -1.99
N ASP A 751 5.19 37.92 -2.20
CA ASP A 751 5.46 39.19 -2.91
C ASP A 751 5.89 38.89 -4.35
N VAL A 752 5.03 39.23 -5.31
CA VAL A 752 5.27 39.10 -6.76
C VAL A 752 5.45 40.46 -7.45
N SER A 753 5.67 41.53 -6.69
CA SER A 753 5.69 42.91 -7.21
C SER A 753 6.84 43.21 -8.19
N LYS A 754 7.88 42.35 -8.22
CA LYS A 754 9.03 42.47 -9.13
C LYS A 754 8.90 41.61 -10.39
N ASN A 755 7.99 40.64 -10.39
CA ASN A 755 7.81 39.69 -11.49
C ASN A 755 6.78 40.24 -12.49
N ILE A 756 7.10 41.39 -13.08
CA ILE A 756 6.17 42.17 -13.92
C ILE A 756 5.76 41.46 -15.20
N GLU A 757 6.55 40.46 -15.63
CA GLU A 757 6.31 39.61 -16.81
C GLU A 757 5.43 38.38 -16.50
N LEU A 758 4.95 38.21 -15.25
CA LEU A 758 4.08 37.06 -14.89
C LEU A 758 2.81 37.05 -15.73
N THR A 759 2.60 35.94 -16.45
CA THR A 759 1.36 35.63 -17.18
C THR A 759 0.51 34.61 -16.45
N GLN A 760 1.14 33.72 -15.67
CA GLN A 760 0.45 32.69 -14.88
C GLN A 760 0.95 32.65 -13.43
N LEU A 761 0.01 32.73 -12.49
CA LEU A 761 0.29 32.60 -11.06
C LEU A 761 -0.65 31.56 -10.42
N THR A 762 -0.05 30.50 -9.87
CA THR A 762 -0.73 29.43 -9.15
C THR A 762 -0.20 29.36 -7.72
N CYS A 763 -1.02 29.71 -6.74
CA CYS A 763 -0.66 29.78 -5.32
C CYS A 763 -1.79 29.28 -4.40
N PHE A 764 -2.61 28.34 -4.88
CA PHE A 764 -3.71 27.76 -4.10
C PHE A 764 -3.22 26.90 -2.93
N SER A 765 -4.10 26.57 -1.98
CA SER A 765 -3.78 25.73 -0.79
C SER A 765 -2.56 26.23 -0.02
N ASN A 766 -2.55 27.52 0.28
CA ASN A 766 -1.56 28.16 1.15
C ASN A 766 -2.26 28.82 2.35
N GLY A 767 -1.51 29.54 3.17
CA GLY A 767 -2.01 30.35 4.29
C GLY A 767 -2.13 31.84 3.96
N LEU A 768 -2.26 32.23 2.69
CA LEU A 768 -2.25 33.64 2.28
C LEU A 768 -3.49 34.37 2.79
N THR A 769 -3.31 35.53 3.42
CA THR A 769 -4.43 36.40 3.86
C THR A 769 -4.59 37.64 2.98
N ASN A 770 -3.56 37.97 2.21
CA ASN A 770 -3.51 39.03 1.22
C ASN A 770 -2.69 38.57 0.01
N LEU A 771 -3.00 39.10 -1.18
CA LEU A 771 -2.25 38.86 -2.40
C LEU A 771 -2.33 40.12 -3.27
N ASP A 772 -1.19 40.79 -3.48
CA ASP A 772 -1.09 41.98 -4.34
C ASP A 772 -0.54 41.59 -5.72
N VAL A 773 -1.41 41.64 -6.73
CA VAL A 773 -1.09 41.38 -8.14
C VAL A 773 -1.11 42.65 -9.00
N SER A 774 -1.09 43.84 -8.38
CA SER A 774 -1.25 45.12 -9.08
C SER A 774 -0.13 45.47 -10.06
N LYS A 775 1.03 44.80 -9.94
CA LYS A 775 2.19 44.96 -10.83
C LYS A 775 2.26 43.94 -11.95
N ASN A 776 1.53 42.84 -11.84
CA ASN A 776 1.56 41.72 -12.78
C ASN A 776 0.51 41.93 -13.89
N ILE A 777 0.65 43.04 -14.62
CA ILE A 777 -0.35 43.51 -15.61
C ILE A 777 -0.52 42.57 -16.81
N GLU A 778 0.43 41.66 -17.00
CA GLU A 778 0.45 40.64 -18.05
C GLU A 778 -0.27 39.33 -17.64
N LEU A 779 -0.78 39.23 -16.41
CA LEU A 779 -1.50 38.03 -15.94
C LEU A 779 -2.71 37.71 -16.83
N THR A 780 -2.72 36.50 -17.39
CA THR A 780 -3.85 35.89 -18.09
C THR A 780 -4.54 34.81 -17.25
N GLN A 781 -3.82 34.19 -16.31
CA GLN A 781 -4.37 33.19 -15.40
C GLN A 781 -3.92 33.43 -13.95
N LEU A 782 -4.90 33.44 -13.04
CA LEU A 782 -4.68 33.51 -11.59
C LEU A 782 -5.47 32.42 -10.87
N THR A 783 -4.75 31.52 -10.20
CA THR A 783 -5.32 30.43 -9.40
C THR A 783 -4.83 30.54 -7.95
N CYS A 784 -5.71 31.04 -7.07
CA CYS A 784 -5.41 31.36 -5.66
C CYS A 784 -6.48 30.84 -4.67
N PHE A 785 -7.18 29.75 -5.02
CA PHE A 785 -8.21 29.13 -4.19
C PHE A 785 -7.65 28.49 -2.89
N SER A 786 -8.52 28.11 -1.96
CA SER A 786 -8.13 27.46 -0.69
C SER A 786 -7.05 28.24 0.07
N ASN A 787 -7.29 29.54 0.27
CA ASN A 787 -6.45 30.44 1.07
C ASN A 787 -7.32 31.15 2.12
N GLY A 788 -6.74 32.13 2.82
CA GLY A 788 -7.43 32.99 3.78
C GLY A 788 -7.73 34.39 3.24
N LEU A 789 -7.78 34.60 1.92
CA LEU A 789 -7.89 35.94 1.33
C LEU A 789 -9.20 36.61 1.73
N THR A 790 -9.11 37.83 2.26
CA THR A 790 -10.28 38.65 2.63
C THR A 790 -10.63 39.71 1.58
N ASN A 791 -9.65 40.05 0.74
CA ASN A 791 -9.78 40.94 -0.41
C ASN A 791 -8.90 40.40 -1.54
N LEU A 792 -9.29 40.68 -2.79
CA LEU A 792 -8.52 40.38 -3.98
C LEU A 792 -8.78 41.49 -5.01
N ASP A 793 -7.77 42.33 -5.27
CA ASP A 793 -7.84 43.40 -6.27
C ASP A 793 -7.19 42.94 -7.58
N VAL A 794 -8.02 42.69 -8.60
CA VAL A 794 -7.58 42.33 -9.96
C VAL A 794 -7.76 43.47 -10.96
N SER A 795 -7.98 44.71 -10.49
CA SER A 795 -8.33 45.86 -11.33
C SER A 795 -7.25 46.25 -12.34
N LYS A 796 -6.01 45.78 -12.15
CA LYS A 796 -4.87 46.02 -13.05
C LYS A 796 -4.59 44.86 -14.01
N ASN A 797 -5.16 43.69 -13.77
CA ASN A 797 -4.94 42.49 -14.57
C ASN A 797 -5.98 42.44 -15.69
N ILE A 798 -5.93 43.43 -16.59
CA ILE A 798 -6.93 43.63 -17.65
C ILE A 798 -6.92 42.52 -18.72
N LYS A 799 -5.83 41.74 -18.78
CA LYS A 799 -5.63 40.60 -19.68
C LYS A 799 -6.10 39.27 -19.08
N LEU A 800 -6.67 39.28 -17.87
CA LEU A 800 -7.06 38.07 -17.15
C LEU A 800 -8.19 37.34 -17.90
N GLU A 801 -7.94 36.10 -18.29
CA GLU A 801 -8.85 35.20 -19.00
C GLU A 801 -9.45 34.15 -18.04
N ARG A 802 -8.66 33.70 -17.06
CA ARG A 802 -9.06 32.70 -16.05
C ARG A 802 -8.78 33.18 -14.63
N LEU A 803 -9.82 33.20 -13.79
CA LEU A 803 -9.71 33.50 -12.36
C LEU A 803 -10.34 32.38 -11.51
N GLU A 804 -9.52 31.80 -10.63
CA GLU A 804 -9.93 30.79 -9.65
C GLU A 804 -9.56 31.24 -8.25
N CYS A 805 -10.55 31.73 -7.50
CA CYS A 805 -10.38 32.27 -6.15
C CYS A 805 -11.36 31.64 -5.14
N TYR A 806 -11.84 30.43 -5.42
CA TYR A 806 -12.80 29.72 -4.58
C TYR A 806 -12.22 29.29 -3.20
N TYR A 807 -13.07 28.95 -2.24
CA TYR A 807 -12.67 28.62 -0.86
C TYR A 807 -11.70 29.65 -0.23
N ASN A 808 -12.10 30.92 -0.27
CA ASN A 808 -11.43 32.02 0.42
C ASN A 808 -12.43 32.68 1.41
N LYS A 809 -12.11 33.89 1.89
CA LYS A 809 -12.96 34.68 2.80
C LYS A 809 -13.38 36.00 2.15
N LEU A 810 -13.51 36.03 0.82
CA LEU A 810 -13.86 37.25 0.09
C LEU A 810 -15.31 37.64 0.40
N ALA A 811 -15.50 38.88 0.83
CA ALA A 811 -16.84 39.46 1.01
C ALA A 811 -17.34 40.17 -0.25
N ASN A 812 -16.42 40.66 -1.08
CA ASN A 812 -16.68 41.30 -2.37
C ASN A 812 -15.60 40.88 -3.37
N LEU A 813 -15.93 40.93 -4.65
CA LEU A 813 -14.99 40.67 -5.75
C LEU A 813 -15.33 41.62 -6.91
N ASP A 814 -14.42 42.54 -7.24
CA ASP A 814 -14.56 43.45 -8.38
C ASP A 814 -13.72 42.94 -9.55
N ILE A 815 -14.40 42.53 -10.61
CA ILE A 815 -13.85 41.99 -11.85
C ILE A 815 -14.22 42.86 -13.07
N SER A 816 -14.68 44.09 -12.83
CA SER A 816 -15.19 44.98 -13.89
C SER A 816 -14.14 45.35 -14.95
N ASN A 817 -12.86 45.34 -14.58
CA ASN A 817 -11.74 45.59 -15.50
C ASN A 817 -11.20 44.33 -16.19
N SER A 818 -11.56 43.13 -15.72
CA SER A 818 -11.11 41.86 -16.29
C SER A 818 -12.01 41.45 -17.46
N THR A 819 -12.10 42.31 -18.48
CA THR A 819 -13.06 42.19 -19.60
C THR A 819 -12.77 41.00 -20.52
N GLU A 820 -11.58 40.41 -20.42
CA GLU A 820 -11.15 39.23 -21.17
C GLU A 820 -11.52 37.90 -20.49
N LEU A 821 -12.12 37.93 -19.28
CA LEU A 821 -12.48 36.71 -18.54
C LEU A 821 -13.43 35.80 -19.34
N THR A 822 -12.99 34.56 -19.54
CA THR A 822 -13.77 33.45 -20.10
C THR A 822 -14.16 32.42 -19.03
N TYR A 823 -13.35 32.29 -17.97
CA TYR A 823 -13.60 31.38 -16.85
C TYR A 823 -13.49 32.10 -15.50
N LEU A 824 -14.53 32.00 -14.69
CA LEU A 824 -14.55 32.48 -13.31
C LEU A 824 -15.05 31.40 -12.35
N ASN A 825 -14.23 31.08 -11.34
CA ASN A 825 -14.67 30.32 -10.17
C ASN A 825 -14.37 31.08 -8.87
N CYS A 826 -15.43 31.58 -8.25
CA CYS A 826 -15.39 32.29 -6.97
C CYS A 826 -16.24 31.59 -5.89
N SER A 827 -16.44 30.28 -6.02
CA SER A 827 -17.26 29.48 -5.10
C SER A 827 -16.73 29.45 -3.66
N GLY A 828 -17.57 29.12 -2.67
CA GLY A 828 -17.11 28.93 -1.28
C GLY A 828 -16.51 30.18 -0.64
N ASN A 829 -17.08 31.35 -0.94
CA ASN A 829 -16.71 32.64 -0.37
C ASN A 829 -17.87 33.23 0.45
N GLY A 830 -17.76 34.50 0.86
CA GLY A 830 -18.79 35.24 1.56
C GLY A 830 -19.53 36.25 0.69
N LEU A 831 -19.54 36.10 -0.64
CA LEU A 831 -20.05 37.11 -1.56
C LEU A 831 -21.56 37.31 -1.40
N THR A 832 -21.99 38.54 -1.22
CA THR A 832 -23.42 38.92 -1.18
C THR A 832 -23.93 39.49 -2.50
N ASN A 833 -23.01 39.97 -3.34
CA ASN A 833 -23.25 40.45 -4.69
C ASN A 833 -22.08 40.04 -5.61
N LEU A 834 -22.37 39.85 -6.90
CA LEU A 834 -21.39 39.57 -7.94
C LEU A 834 -21.83 40.27 -9.23
N ASP A 835 -21.06 41.28 -9.67
CA ASP A 835 -21.31 41.99 -10.93
C ASP A 835 -20.42 41.41 -12.03
N VAL A 836 -21.03 40.71 -12.98
CA VAL A 836 -20.38 40.12 -14.16
C VAL A 836 -20.71 40.88 -15.46
N SER A 837 -21.33 42.07 -15.37
CA SER A 837 -21.88 42.80 -16.52
C SER A 837 -20.82 43.23 -17.55
N LYS A 838 -19.55 43.33 -17.14
CA LYS A 838 -18.41 43.68 -18.01
C LYS A 838 -17.70 42.48 -18.61
N ASN A 839 -17.91 41.28 -18.07
CA ASN A 839 -17.24 40.06 -18.48
C ASN A 839 -18.03 39.37 -19.60
N ILE A 840 -18.24 40.08 -20.71
CA ILE A 840 -19.12 39.65 -21.80
C ILE A 840 -18.63 38.39 -22.54
N LYS A 841 -17.35 38.04 -22.37
CA LYS A 841 -16.70 36.84 -22.92
C LYS A 841 -16.81 35.62 -22.01
N LEU A 842 -17.49 35.72 -20.87
CA LEU A 842 -17.57 34.65 -19.90
C LEU A 842 -18.31 33.43 -20.47
N GLU A 843 -17.62 32.31 -20.55
CA GLU A 843 -18.14 31.02 -21.04
C GLU A 843 -18.52 30.09 -19.89
N ARG A 844 -17.83 30.21 -18.75
CA ARG A 844 -18.06 29.40 -17.54
C ARG A 844 -18.05 30.25 -16.28
N LEU A 845 -19.14 30.16 -15.52
CA LEU A 845 -19.29 30.83 -14.22
C LEU A 845 -19.62 29.82 -13.12
N GLU A 846 -18.78 29.80 -12.08
CA GLU A 846 -18.99 29.05 -10.85
C GLU A 846 -18.95 30.01 -9.65
N CYS A 847 -20.10 30.20 -9.00
CA CYS A 847 -20.26 31.07 -7.84
C CYS A 847 -21.01 30.38 -6.69
N CYS A 848 -20.84 29.07 -6.56
CA CYS A 848 -21.54 28.23 -5.59
C CYS A 848 -21.14 28.55 -4.15
N TYR A 849 -21.94 28.14 -3.16
CA TYR A 849 -21.63 28.29 -1.74
C TYR A 849 -21.25 29.73 -1.36
N ASN A 850 -22.08 30.68 -1.79
CA ASN A 850 -21.96 32.10 -1.45
C ASN A 850 -23.26 32.55 -0.76
N LYS A 851 -23.48 33.87 -0.67
CA LYS A 851 -24.69 34.47 -0.09
C LYS A 851 -25.40 35.37 -1.10
N LEU A 852 -25.31 35.05 -2.39
CA LEU A 852 -25.90 35.83 -3.46
C LEU A 852 -27.43 35.78 -3.36
N SER A 853 -28.06 36.94 -3.37
CA SER A 853 -29.53 37.07 -3.41
C SER A 853 -30.07 37.42 -4.80
N ASN A 854 -29.19 37.91 -5.67
CA ASN A 854 -29.45 38.22 -7.07
C ASN A 854 -28.21 37.90 -7.91
N LEU A 855 -28.41 37.56 -9.17
CA LEU A 855 -27.34 37.34 -10.16
C LEU A 855 -27.85 37.80 -11.54
N ASP A 856 -27.28 38.89 -12.05
CA ASP A 856 -27.63 39.41 -13.40
C ASP A 856 -26.65 38.86 -14.43
N LEU A 857 -27.16 38.06 -15.35
CA LEU A 857 -26.40 37.39 -16.42
C LEU A 857 -26.74 37.92 -17.82
N SER A 858 -27.47 39.04 -17.91
CA SER A 858 -28.04 39.55 -19.16
C SER A 858 -27.00 39.91 -20.23
N ASN A 859 -25.76 40.22 -19.82
CA ASN A 859 -24.65 40.56 -20.72
C ASN A 859 -23.72 39.38 -21.03
N ASN A 860 -23.83 38.25 -20.33
CA ASN A 860 -22.93 37.10 -20.45
C ASN A 860 -23.45 36.09 -21.49
N ILE A 861 -23.68 36.58 -22.72
CA ILE A 861 -24.35 35.83 -23.80
C ILE A 861 -23.56 34.61 -24.29
N GLU A 862 -22.27 34.54 -23.96
CA GLU A 862 -21.36 33.44 -24.31
C GLU A 862 -21.37 32.30 -23.28
N LEU A 863 -22.11 32.42 -22.16
CA LEU A 863 -22.17 31.38 -21.13
C LEU A 863 -22.67 30.04 -21.69
N THR A 864 -21.88 29.01 -21.46
CA THR A 864 -22.19 27.60 -21.76
C THR A 864 -22.37 26.78 -20.49
N TYR A 865 -21.74 27.19 -19.38
CA TYR A 865 -21.85 26.53 -18.08
C TYR A 865 -22.13 27.54 -16.96
N LEU A 866 -23.15 27.28 -16.16
CA LEU A 866 -23.47 28.06 -14.96
C LEU A 866 -23.68 27.15 -13.75
N SER A 867 -22.93 27.44 -12.68
CA SER A 867 -23.19 26.86 -11.36
C SER A 867 -23.32 27.97 -10.32
N CYS A 868 -24.51 28.11 -9.75
CA CYS A 868 -24.86 29.10 -8.73
C CYS A 868 -25.54 28.46 -7.50
N THR A 869 -25.26 27.18 -7.27
CA THR A 869 -25.79 26.35 -6.19
C THR A 869 -25.46 26.90 -4.78
N TYR A 870 -26.29 26.59 -3.78
CA TYR A 870 -26.05 26.95 -2.38
C TYR A 870 -25.88 28.46 -2.22
N ASN A 871 -26.86 29.20 -2.71
CA ASN A 871 -26.98 30.65 -2.57
C ASN A 871 -28.36 31.00 -1.97
N GLN A 872 -28.78 32.25 -2.10
CA GLN A 872 -30.06 32.75 -1.60
C GLN A 872 -30.89 33.36 -2.74
N LEU A 873 -30.69 32.91 -3.97
CA LEU A 873 -31.37 33.44 -5.15
C LEU A 873 -32.86 33.15 -5.06
N THR A 874 -33.69 34.18 -5.27
CA THR A 874 -35.16 34.05 -5.33
C THR A 874 -35.69 34.06 -6.77
N ASN A 875 -34.88 34.54 -7.71
CA ASN A 875 -35.12 34.55 -9.13
C ASN A 875 -33.80 34.37 -9.88
N LEU A 876 -33.85 33.78 -11.08
CA LEU A 876 -32.71 33.62 -11.97
C LEU A 876 -33.18 33.82 -13.41
N ASP A 877 -32.79 34.94 -14.03
CA ASP A 877 -33.08 35.22 -15.44
C ASP A 877 -31.86 34.84 -16.30
N ILE A 878 -32.04 33.78 -17.09
CA ILE A 878 -31.05 33.25 -18.04
C ILE A 878 -31.52 33.35 -19.49
N SER A 879 -32.51 34.21 -19.76
CA SER A 879 -33.14 34.35 -21.08
C SER A 879 -32.19 34.81 -22.18
N LYS A 880 -31.04 35.41 -21.83
CA LYS A 880 -30.00 35.88 -22.75
C LYS A 880 -28.88 34.87 -22.97
N ASN A 881 -28.75 33.86 -22.12
CA ASN A 881 -27.66 32.87 -22.15
C ASN A 881 -28.04 31.71 -23.06
N ILE A 882 -28.34 31.99 -24.33
CA ILE A 882 -28.91 31.03 -25.29
C ILE A 882 -27.97 29.86 -25.64
N LYS A 883 -26.67 30.01 -25.33
CA LYS A 883 -25.62 29.00 -25.51
C LYS A 883 -25.45 28.07 -24.30
N LEU A 884 -26.23 28.27 -23.23
CA LEU A 884 -26.12 27.51 -21.99
C LEU A 884 -26.45 26.03 -22.24
N LYS A 885 -25.52 25.15 -21.86
CA LYS A 885 -25.59 23.68 -22.00
C LYS A 885 -25.83 23.02 -20.65
N GLU A 886 -25.23 23.54 -19.59
CA GLU A 886 -25.31 22.99 -18.24
C GLU A 886 -25.71 24.08 -17.24
N LEU A 887 -26.77 23.81 -16.47
CA LEU A 887 -27.25 24.70 -15.42
C LEU A 887 -27.39 23.97 -14.09
N TYR A 888 -26.65 24.43 -13.08
CA TYR A 888 -26.77 24.01 -11.69
C TYR A 888 -27.21 25.19 -10.82
N CYS A 889 -28.45 25.14 -10.32
CA CYS A 889 -29.03 26.20 -9.51
C CYS A 889 -29.75 25.67 -8.25
N TYR A 890 -29.47 24.42 -7.87
CA TYR A 890 -30.05 23.75 -6.71
C TYR A 890 -29.63 24.37 -5.36
N TYR A 891 -30.34 24.06 -4.27
CA TYR A 891 -30.18 24.71 -2.95
C TYR A 891 -30.23 26.25 -3.02
N ASN A 892 -31.30 26.77 -3.61
CA ASN A 892 -31.62 28.20 -3.63
C ASN A 892 -33.04 28.42 -3.07
N LYS A 893 -33.62 29.59 -3.35
CA LYS A 893 -35.00 29.95 -2.97
C LYS A 893 -35.82 30.33 -4.20
N LEU A 894 -35.51 29.73 -5.35
CA LEU A 894 -36.19 30.02 -6.60
C LEU A 894 -37.64 29.58 -6.51
N THR A 895 -38.57 30.47 -6.86
CA THR A 895 -40.01 30.17 -6.86
C THR A 895 -40.55 29.84 -8.26
N ASN A 896 -39.83 30.28 -9.29
CA ASN A 896 -40.07 30.00 -10.69
C ASN A 896 -38.73 29.93 -11.44
N LEU A 897 -38.67 29.12 -12.49
CA LEU A 897 -37.54 29.03 -13.41
C LEU A 897 -38.07 28.79 -14.83
N THR A 898 -37.56 29.55 -15.80
CA THR A 898 -37.85 29.35 -17.22
C THR A 898 -36.55 29.18 -17.98
N VAL A 899 -36.49 28.11 -18.79
CA VAL A 899 -35.31 27.75 -19.61
C VAL A 899 -35.62 27.75 -21.11
N ASN A 900 -36.75 28.34 -21.51
CA ASN A 900 -37.26 28.29 -22.89
C ASN A 900 -36.38 28.95 -23.95
N ASN A 901 -35.44 29.81 -23.56
CA ASN A 901 -34.49 30.42 -24.50
C ASN A 901 -33.16 29.67 -24.54
N ASN A 902 -32.94 28.72 -23.62
CA ASN A 902 -31.72 27.92 -23.49
C ASN A 902 -31.90 26.63 -24.30
N ILE A 903 -32.04 26.79 -25.62
CA ILE A 903 -32.37 25.67 -26.55
C ILE A 903 -31.24 24.64 -26.67
N GLU A 904 -30.02 25.01 -26.26
CA GLU A 904 -28.83 24.16 -26.23
C GLU A 904 -28.65 23.43 -24.88
N LEU A 905 -29.58 23.59 -23.93
CA LEU A 905 -29.48 23.01 -22.59
C LEU A 905 -29.58 21.48 -22.66
N GLU A 906 -28.53 20.81 -22.20
CA GLU A 906 -28.37 19.35 -22.15
C GLU A 906 -28.61 18.82 -20.72
N LEU A 907 -28.24 19.61 -19.69
CA LEU A 907 -28.43 19.27 -18.28
C LEU A 907 -29.04 20.44 -17.49
N LEU A 908 -30.09 20.13 -16.73
CA LEU A 908 -30.73 21.05 -15.78
C LEU A 908 -30.82 20.43 -14.39
N ASP A 909 -30.11 21.02 -13.44
CA ASP A 909 -30.25 20.73 -12.03
C ASP A 909 -30.79 21.95 -11.25
N CYS A 910 -32.03 21.83 -10.79
CA CYS A 910 -32.77 22.84 -10.04
C CYS A 910 -33.44 22.27 -8.78
N HIS A 911 -32.94 21.14 -8.27
CA HIS A 911 -33.49 20.51 -7.07
C HIS A 911 -33.36 21.38 -5.81
N ASP A 912 -34.04 21.01 -4.71
CA ASP A 912 -33.95 21.74 -3.43
C ASP A 912 -34.20 23.26 -3.59
N ASN A 913 -35.31 23.60 -4.23
CA ASN A 913 -35.80 24.97 -4.43
C ASN A 913 -37.28 25.07 -3.98
N GLN A 914 -37.95 26.16 -4.36
CA GLN A 914 -39.36 26.40 -4.04
C GLN A 914 -40.18 26.54 -5.34
N LEU A 915 -39.77 25.84 -6.41
CA LEU A 915 -40.38 25.97 -7.73
C LEU A 915 -41.82 25.46 -7.69
N THR A 916 -42.75 26.32 -8.07
CA THR A 916 -44.17 25.94 -8.28
C THR A 916 -44.47 25.68 -9.76
N ASN A 917 -43.62 26.20 -10.65
CA ASN A 917 -43.68 26.00 -12.09
C ASN A 917 -42.26 25.90 -12.67
N LEU A 918 -42.08 25.02 -13.64
CA LEU A 918 -40.86 24.85 -14.42
C LEU A 918 -41.25 24.79 -15.90
N ASP A 919 -40.90 25.82 -16.66
CA ASP A 919 -41.18 25.88 -18.10
C ASP A 919 -39.92 25.60 -18.91
N MET A 920 -39.95 24.47 -19.62
CA MET A 920 -38.88 23.87 -20.41
C MET A 920 -39.35 23.52 -21.84
N SER A 921 -40.40 24.17 -22.31
CA SER A 921 -41.11 23.85 -23.56
C SER A 921 -40.25 23.91 -24.83
N ASN A 922 -39.10 24.60 -24.80
CA ASN A 922 -38.15 24.69 -25.91
C ASN A 922 -36.80 24.00 -25.66
N SER A 923 -36.60 23.35 -24.52
CA SER A 923 -35.34 22.69 -24.15
C SER A 923 -35.22 21.29 -24.78
N ILE A 924 -35.31 21.23 -26.11
CA ILE A 924 -35.46 19.96 -26.86
C ILE A 924 -34.26 19.01 -26.76
N LYS A 925 -33.07 19.54 -26.42
CA LYS A 925 -31.81 18.79 -26.24
C LYS A 925 -31.58 18.30 -24.81
N LEU A 926 -32.52 18.56 -23.89
CA LEU A 926 -32.33 18.22 -22.48
C LEU A 926 -32.29 16.70 -22.33
N GLU A 927 -31.15 16.19 -21.87
CA GLU A 927 -30.91 14.78 -21.60
C GLU A 927 -31.10 14.44 -20.11
N ASP A 928 -30.69 15.36 -19.23
CA ASP A 928 -30.70 15.17 -17.78
C ASP A 928 -31.51 16.27 -17.07
N LEU A 929 -32.54 15.86 -16.32
CA LEU A 929 -33.37 16.77 -15.52
C LEU A 929 -33.44 16.31 -14.06
N PHE A 930 -32.93 17.17 -13.17
CA PHE A 930 -33.06 17.05 -11.72
C PHE A 930 -33.89 18.22 -11.20
N CYS A 931 -35.15 17.95 -10.85
CA CYS A 931 -36.08 18.93 -10.29
C CYS A 931 -36.77 18.43 -9.01
N TYR A 932 -36.15 17.46 -8.33
CA TYR A 932 -36.68 16.90 -7.09
C TYR A 932 -36.66 17.91 -5.92
N SER A 933 -37.40 17.62 -4.84
CA SER A 933 -37.50 18.47 -3.65
C SER A 933 -37.88 19.92 -4.00
N ASN A 934 -39.02 20.06 -4.67
CA ASN A 934 -39.63 21.33 -5.08
C ASN A 934 -41.12 21.33 -4.73
N GLN A 935 -41.89 22.27 -5.27
CA GLN A 935 -43.33 22.41 -5.02
C GLN A 935 -44.14 22.30 -6.32
N LEU A 936 -43.65 21.53 -7.30
CA LEU A 936 -44.26 21.39 -8.62
C LEU A 936 -45.57 20.60 -8.51
N THR A 937 -46.67 21.18 -8.99
CA THR A 937 -47.97 20.48 -9.09
C THR A 937 -48.18 19.81 -10.46
N SER A 938 -47.42 20.23 -11.45
CA SER A 938 -47.41 19.69 -12.81
C SER A 938 -46.01 19.83 -13.42
N LEU A 939 -45.64 18.89 -14.28
CA LEU A 939 -44.38 18.90 -15.01
C LEU A 939 -44.64 18.48 -16.47
N ASP A 940 -44.39 19.37 -17.42
CA ASP A 940 -44.53 19.10 -18.85
C ASP A 940 -43.17 18.77 -19.47
N VAL A 941 -42.94 17.48 -19.73
CA VAL A 941 -41.75 16.96 -20.40
C VAL A 941 -42.00 16.59 -21.87
N SER A 942 -43.15 16.98 -22.43
CA SER A 942 -43.59 16.51 -23.76
C SER A 942 -42.70 16.96 -24.92
N LYS A 943 -41.88 18.00 -24.71
CA LYS A 943 -40.94 18.57 -25.70
C LYS A 943 -39.49 18.17 -25.51
N THR A 944 -39.14 17.59 -24.36
CA THR A 944 -37.76 17.14 -24.07
C THR A 944 -37.59 15.70 -24.52
N ILE A 945 -37.61 15.53 -25.84
CA ILE A 945 -37.64 14.21 -26.50
C ILE A 945 -36.33 13.42 -26.36
N GLU A 946 -35.22 14.10 -26.06
CA GLU A 946 -33.90 13.49 -25.84
C GLU A 946 -33.65 13.11 -24.37
N LEU A 947 -34.63 13.29 -23.49
CA LEU A 947 -34.50 13.05 -22.05
C LEU A 947 -34.17 11.58 -21.74
N LYS A 948 -33.04 11.36 -21.07
CA LYS A 948 -32.51 10.05 -20.65
C LYS A 948 -32.72 9.83 -19.15
N ASN A 949 -32.50 10.86 -18.34
CA ASN A 949 -32.62 10.77 -16.89
C ASN A 949 -33.57 11.84 -16.35
N LEU A 950 -34.59 11.41 -15.61
CA LEU A 950 -35.57 12.28 -14.98
C LEU A 950 -35.67 11.99 -13.49
N PHE A 951 -35.35 12.98 -12.66
CA PHE A 951 -35.51 12.96 -11.21
C PHE A 951 -36.44 14.09 -10.79
N CYS A 952 -37.69 13.75 -10.52
CA CYS A 952 -38.76 14.68 -10.11
C CYS A 952 -39.39 14.29 -8.76
N ASP A 953 -38.61 13.62 -7.92
CA ASP A 953 -39.01 13.16 -6.60
C ASP A 953 -39.43 14.30 -5.67
N ASP A 954 -40.17 14.01 -4.60
CA ASP A 954 -40.51 14.96 -3.53
C ASP A 954 -41.10 16.27 -4.09
N ASN A 955 -42.23 16.10 -4.78
CA ASN A 955 -43.02 17.18 -5.39
C ASN A 955 -44.51 16.94 -5.11
N GLN A 956 -45.39 17.65 -5.82
CA GLN A 956 -46.85 17.54 -5.67
C GLN A 956 -47.51 17.12 -6.99
N LEU A 957 -46.81 16.35 -7.82
CA LEU A 957 -47.30 15.95 -9.14
C LEU A 957 -48.46 14.96 -9.00
N SER A 958 -49.60 15.29 -9.62
CA SER A 958 -50.76 14.40 -9.71
C SER A 958 -50.85 13.63 -11.03
N HIS A 959 -50.10 14.09 -12.04
CA HIS A 959 -50.01 13.50 -13.37
C HIS A 959 -48.61 13.74 -13.95
N LEU A 960 -48.11 12.76 -14.71
CA LEU A 960 -46.86 12.82 -15.44
C LEU A 960 -47.02 12.09 -16.78
N ASP A 961 -46.93 12.81 -17.89
CA ASP A 961 -47.00 12.25 -19.24
C ASP A 961 -45.58 12.06 -19.79
N LEU A 962 -45.19 10.80 -20.01
CA LEU A 962 -43.87 10.40 -20.50
C LEU A 962 -43.90 9.90 -21.96
N SER A 963 -45.03 10.05 -22.64
CA SER A 963 -45.29 9.38 -23.94
C SER A 963 -44.33 9.77 -25.06
N ASN A 964 -43.73 10.97 -24.99
CA ASN A 964 -42.76 11.48 -25.96
C ASN A 964 -41.29 11.24 -25.57
N ASN A 965 -41.00 10.83 -24.33
CA ASN A 965 -39.63 10.68 -23.80
C ASN A 965 -39.10 9.26 -24.06
N ILE A 966 -39.09 8.84 -25.33
CA ILE A 966 -38.78 7.46 -25.72
C ILE A 966 -37.34 7.04 -25.43
N GLU A 967 -36.45 8.00 -25.19
CA GLU A 967 -35.04 7.82 -24.86
C GLU A 967 -34.78 7.58 -23.36
N LEU A 968 -35.81 7.69 -22.50
CA LEU A 968 -35.68 7.62 -21.05
C LEU A 968 -35.12 6.25 -20.59
N THR A 969 -34.02 6.30 -19.84
CA THR A 969 -33.34 5.16 -19.24
C THR A 969 -33.50 5.11 -17.73
N TYR A 970 -33.59 6.27 -17.07
CA TYR A 970 -33.77 6.38 -15.62
C TYR A 970 -34.93 7.32 -15.29
N LEU A 971 -35.84 6.84 -14.45
CA LEU A 971 -36.96 7.63 -13.93
C LEU A 971 -37.00 7.51 -12.41
N SER A 972 -37.03 8.65 -11.73
CA SER A 972 -37.33 8.76 -10.31
C SER A 972 -38.44 9.81 -10.12
N CYS A 973 -39.59 9.39 -9.62
CA CYS A 973 -40.75 10.25 -9.36
C CYS A 973 -41.38 9.93 -7.99
N THR A 974 -40.54 9.55 -7.03
CA THR A 974 -40.92 9.15 -5.66
C THR A 974 -41.52 10.31 -4.87
N TYR A 975 -42.31 10.04 -3.83
CA TYR A 975 -42.92 11.08 -2.98
C TYR A 975 -43.72 12.11 -3.80
N ASN A 976 -44.68 11.63 -4.59
CA ASN A 976 -45.60 12.45 -5.37
C ASN A 976 -47.05 12.01 -5.12
N GLN A 977 -48.00 12.53 -5.91
CA GLN A 977 -49.43 12.24 -5.80
C GLN A 977 -49.97 11.55 -7.06
N LEU A 978 -49.11 10.82 -7.78
CA LEU A 978 -49.47 10.17 -9.05
C LEU A 978 -50.48 9.04 -8.81
N THR A 979 -51.56 9.05 -9.58
CA THR A 979 -52.60 7.99 -9.54
C THR A 979 -52.49 7.00 -10.70
N ASN A 980 -51.79 7.39 -11.77
CA ASN A 980 -51.48 6.57 -12.93
C ASN A 980 -50.13 7.00 -13.52
N LEU A 981 -49.40 6.05 -14.12
CA LEU A 981 -48.13 6.28 -14.79
C LEU A 981 -48.01 5.34 -16.00
N ASP A 982 -48.14 5.89 -17.21
CA ASP A 982 -47.98 5.13 -18.46
C ASP A 982 -46.54 5.23 -18.97
N MET A 983 -45.82 4.11 -18.93
CA MET A 983 -44.44 3.97 -19.41
C MET A 983 -44.34 3.08 -20.65
N SER A 984 -45.46 2.81 -21.33
CA SER A 984 -45.53 1.85 -22.44
C SER A 984 -44.69 2.24 -23.66
N LYS A 985 -44.33 3.52 -23.78
CA LYS A 985 -43.46 4.08 -24.84
C LYS A 985 -41.99 4.14 -24.45
N ASN A 986 -41.66 4.10 -23.17
CA ASN A 986 -40.31 4.29 -22.64
C ASN A 986 -39.55 2.95 -22.56
N ILE A 987 -39.41 2.28 -23.71
CA ILE A 987 -38.90 0.90 -23.82
C ILE A 987 -37.41 0.75 -23.43
N LYS A 988 -36.69 1.87 -23.32
CA LYS A 988 -35.28 1.95 -22.92
C LYS A 988 -35.08 2.03 -21.41
N LEU A 989 -36.15 2.16 -20.61
CA LEU A 989 -36.05 2.23 -19.16
C LEU A 989 -35.28 1.03 -18.58
N GLU A 990 -34.27 1.35 -17.80
CA GLU A 990 -33.45 0.42 -17.03
C GLU A 990 -33.79 0.51 -15.54
N VAL A 991 -34.07 1.71 -15.03
CA VAL A 991 -34.46 1.91 -13.63
C VAL A 991 -35.70 2.80 -13.54
N VAL A 992 -36.66 2.35 -12.74
CA VAL A 992 -37.85 3.13 -12.38
C VAL A 992 -37.98 3.13 -10.87
N ASN A 993 -37.97 4.32 -10.28
CA ASN A 993 -38.41 4.56 -8.91
C ASN A 993 -39.68 5.42 -8.92
N CYS A 994 -40.77 4.82 -8.42
CA CYS A 994 -42.08 5.45 -8.29
C CYS A 994 -42.69 5.18 -6.91
N ASP A 995 -41.83 4.97 -5.91
CA ASP A 995 -42.22 4.76 -4.51
C ASP A 995 -43.09 5.92 -4.00
N ASP A 996 -43.85 5.69 -2.94
CA ASP A 996 -44.59 6.74 -2.20
C ASP A 996 -45.48 7.60 -3.12
N ASN A 997 -46.40 6.94 -3.83
CA ASN A 997 -47.39 7.54 -4.71
C ASN A 997 -48.79 6.96 -4.45
N GLN A 998 -49.76 7.22 -5.33
CA GLN A 998 -51.14 6.72 -5.23
C GLN A 998 -51.48 5.79 -6.41
N LEU A 999 -50.49 5.10 -6.98
CA LEU A 999 -50.64 4.28 -8.18
C LEU A 999 -51.43 3.01 -7.87
N ASN A 1000 -52.45 2.71 -8.69
CA ASN A 1000 -53.30 1.52 -8.50
C ASN A 1000 -52.98 0.37 -9.48
N ASN A 1001 -52.25 0.67 -10.56
CA ASN A 1001 -51.83 -0.26 -11.58
C ASN A 1001 -50.56 0.25 -12.26
N LEU A 1002 -49.69 -0.67 -12.67
CA LEU A 1002 -48.48 -0.42 -13.45
C LEU A 1002 -48.31 -1.52 -14.49
N ASP A 1003 -48.04 -1.13 -15.75
CA ASP A 1003 -47.77 -2.05 -16.84
C ASP A 1003 -46.32 -1.89 -17.34
N PHE A 1004 -45.51 -2.91 -17.09
CA PHE A 1004 -44.10 -2.97 -17.49
C PHE A 1004 -43.84 -3.90 -18.67
N THR A 1005 -44.88 -4.36 -19.37
CA THR A 1005 -44.78 -5.38 -20.43
C THR A 1005 -43.80 -4.99 -21.54
N ASN A 1006 -43.69 -3.69 -21.85
CA ASN A 1006 -42.79 -3.17 -22.88
C ASN A 1006 -41.40 -2.77 -22.34
N ASN A 1007 -41.20 -2.66 -21.02
CA ASN A 1007 -39.96 -2.17 -20.39
C ASN A 1007 -39.02 -3.34 -20.07
N ILE A 1008 -38.69 -4.14 -21.08
CA ILE A 1008 -37.93 -5.40 -20.93
C ILE A 1008 -36.48 -5.21 -20.47
N ASN A 1009 -35.98 -3.97 -20.51
CA ASN A 1009 -34.62 -3.61 -20.12
C ASN A 1009 -34.46 -3.30 -18.62
N LEU A 1010 -35.56 -3.27 -17.86
CA LEU A 1010 -35.52 -2.96 -16.43
C LEU A 1010 -34.55 -3.88 -15.68
N ILE A 1011 -33.65 -3.26 -14.93
CA ILE A 1011 -32.73 -3.86 -13.97
C ILE A 1011 -33.12 -3.51 -12.53
N GLY A 1012 -33.79 -2.38 -12.29
CA GLY A 1012 -34.29 -1.97 -10.98
C GLY A 1012 -35.71 -1.42 -11.08
N LEU A 1013 -36.60 -1.91 -10.23
CA LEU A 1013 -37.97 -1.42 -10.10
C LEU A 1013 -38.29 -1.19 -8.63
N TYR A 1014 -38.60 0.06 -8.29
CA TYR A 1014 -39.02 0.50 -6.97
C TYR A 1014 -40.42 1.10 -7.09
N CYS A 1015 -41.40 0.46 -6.47
CA CYS A 1015 -42.81 0.88 -6.45
C CYS A 1015 -43.47 0.64 -5.08
N ASP A 1016 -42.69 0.80 -4.01
CA ASP A 1016 -43.11 0.72 -2.62
C ASP A 1016 -44.18 1.78 -2.29
N TYR A 1017 -44.95 1.57 -1.24
CA TYR A 1017 -45.90 2.55 -0.70
C TYR A 1017 -46.86 3.14 -1.76
N ASN A 1018 -47.52 2.24 -2.50
CA ASN A 1018 -48.53 2.56 -3.51
C ASN A 1018 -49.86 1.82 -3.22
N GLN A 1019 -50.79 1.85 -4.17
CA GLN A 1019 -52.11 1.19 -4.05
C GLN A 1019 -52.27 0.06 -5.10
N LEU A 1020 -51.17 -0.57 -5.53
CA LEU A 1020 -51.18 -1.55 -6.61
C LEU A 1020 -51.97 -2.80 -6.20
N THR A 1021 -52.89 -3.23 -7.07
CA THR A 1021 -53.70 -4.45 -6.85
C THR A 1021 -53.18 -5.68 -7.61
N SER A 1022 -52.36 -5.43 -8.64
CA SER A 1022 -51.67 -6.44 -9.43
C SER A 1022 -50.34 -5.88 -9.93
N LEU A 1023 -49.33 -6.75 -10.06
CA LEU A 1023 -48.03 -6.41 -10.63
C LEU A 1023 -47.53 -7.56 -11.50
N ASN A 1024 -47.36 -7.31 -12.80
CA ASN A 1024 -46.86 -8.30 -13.76
C ASN A 1024 -45.45 -7.94 -14.22
N VAL A 1025 -44.48 -8.69 -13.71
CA VAL A 1025 -43.05 -8.53 -14.02
C VAL A 1025 -42.50 -9.66 -14.91
N SER A 1026 -43.38 -10.50 -15.47
CA SER A 1026 -42.97 -11.73 -16.17
C SER A 1026 -42.10 -11.53 -17.41
N LYS A 1027 -42.10 -10.31 -17.99
CA LYS A 1027 -41.30 -9.93 -19.16
C LYS A 1027 -39.99 -9.22 -18.79
N ASN A 1028 -39.82 -8.81 -17.55
CA ASN A 1028 -38.70 -7.97 -17.09
C ASN A 1028 -37.56 -8.84 -16.54
N THR A 1029 -37.14 -9.86 -17.30
CA THR A 1029 -36.22 -10.93 -16.83
C THR A 1029 -34.79 -10.45 -16.51
N ARG A 1030 -34.48 -9.17 -16.79
CA ARG A 1030 -33.22 -8.51 -16.43
C ARG A 1030 -33.24 -7.87 -15.04
N LEU A 1031 -34.40 -7.82 -14.37
CA LEU A 1031 -34.52 -7.25 -13.03
C LEU A 1031 -33.55 -7.93 -12.07
N LYS A 1032 -32.81 -7.08 -11.36
CA LYS A 1032 -31.94 -7.41 -10.22
C LYS A 1032 -32.58 -6.97 -8.92
N ASP A 1033 -33.25 -5.80 -8.93
CA ASP A 1033 -33.89 -5.24 -7.74
C ASP A 1033 -35.39 -5.07 -8.01
N LEU A 1034 -36.22 -5.61 -7.12
CA LEU A 1034 -37.68 -5.45 -7.17
C LEU A 1034 -38.23 -5.07 -5.79
N TYR A 1035 -38.56 -3.80 -5.60
CA TYR A 1035 -39.19 -3.31 -4.38
C TYR A 1035 -40.64 -2.94 -4.73
N CYS A 1036 -41.58 -3.55 -4.02
CA CYS A 1036 -43.01 -3.32 -4.14
C CYS A 1036 -43.75 -3.45 -2.80
N GLU A 1037 -43.08 -3.24 -1.66
CA GLU A 1037 -43.68 -3.31 -0.33
C GLU A 1037 -44.79 -2.27 -0.11
N HIS A 1038 -45.66 -2.52 0.88
CA HIS A 1038 -46.75 -1.60 1.22
C HIS A 1038 -47.69 -1.29 0.05
N ASN A 1039 -48.12 -2.33 -0.66
CA ASN A 1039 -49.15 -2.29 -1.70
C ASN A 1039 -50.36 -3.17 -1.32
N ILE A 1040 -51.28 -3.41 -2.26
CA ILE A 1040 -52.48 -4.22 -2.06
C ILE A 1040 -52.48 -5.42 -3.04
N LEU A 1041 -51.30 -5.99 -3.31
CA LEU A 1041 -51.13 -7.04 -4.31
C LEU A 1041 -51.77 -8.34 -3.83
N ASN A 1042 -52.54 -8.99 -4.71
CA ASN A 1042 -53.05 -10.34 -4.45
C ASN A 1042 -52.02 -11.43 -4.77
N SER A 1043 -51.18 -11.19 -5.78
CA SER A 1043 -50.08 -12.08 -6.11
C SER A 1043 -49.02 -11.42 -6.98
N VAL A 1044 -47.79 -11.91 -6.89
CA VAL A 1044 -46.68 -11.57 -7.81
C VAL A 1044 -46.00 -12.85 -8.27
N ASP A 1045 -45.65 -12.93 -9.55
CA ASP A 1045 -44.88 -14.04 -10.12
C ASP A 1045 -43.47 -13.62 -10.50
N ILE A 1046 -42.50 -14.00 -9.66
CA ILE A 1046 -41.09 -13.73 -9.87
C ILE A 1046 -40.36 -14.89 -10.54
N ARG A 1047 -41.02 -16.03 -10.84
CA ARG A 1047 -40.36 -17.19 -11.47
C ARG A 1047 -39.56 -16.86 -12.74
N PRO A 1048 -39.99 -15.93 -13.60
CA PRO A 1048 -39.21 -15.52 -14.78
C PRO A 1048 -37.94 -14.70 -14.46
N LEU A 1049 -37.82 -14.15 -13.24
CA LEU A 1049 -36.77 -13.20 -12.84
C LEU A 1049 -35.54 -13.93 -12.25
N LEU A 1050 -34.82 -14.67 -13.09
CA LEU A 1050 -33.70 -15.51 -12.63
C LEU A 1050 -32.50 -14.70 -12.09
N ASN A 1051 -32.35 -13.46 -12.55
CA ASN A 1051 -31.27 -12.55 -12.17
C ASN A 1051 -31.61 -11.69 -10.95
N LEU A 1052 -32.80 -11.86 -10.35
CA LEU A 1052 -33.21 -11.06 -9.20
C LEU A 1052 -32.29 -11.37 -8.00
N VAL A 1053 -31.69 -10.31 -7.47
CA VAL A 1053 -30.74 -10.31 -6.34
C VAL A 1053 -31.42 -9.76 -5.09
N GLU A 1054 -32.16 -8.65 -5.22
CA GLU A 1054 -32.83 -7.97 -4.12
C GLU A 1054 -34.36 -7.98 -4.34
N LEU A 1055 -35.10 -8.34 -3.29
CA LEU A 1055 -36.56 -8.37 -3.31
C LEU A 1055 -37.10 -7.72 -2.04
N LYS A 1056 -37.99 -6.74 -2.19
CA LYS A 1056 -38.83 -6.25 -1.10
C LYS A 1056 -40.29 -6.29 -1.53
N CYS A 1057 -41.07 -7.17 -0.91
CA CYS A 1057 -42.42 -7.49 -1.33
C CYS A 1057 -43.34 -7.68 -0.11
N CYS A 1058 -42.98 -7.05 1.01
CA CYS A 1058 -43.69 -7.13 2.27
C CYS A 1058 -44.98 -6.30 2.30
N TYR A 1059 -45.80 -6.51 3.35
CA TYR A 1059 -46.98 -5.68 3.66
C TYR A 1059 -48.00 -5.55 2.50
N GLN A 1060 -48.39 -6.68 1.92
CA GLN A 1060 -49.38 -6.78 0.85
C GLN A 1060 -50.80 -7.06 1.36
N ALA A 1061 -51.75 -7.30 0.44
CA ALA A 1061 -53.10 -7.71 0.78
C ALA A 1061 -53.14 -9.04 1.56
N GLU A 1062 -54.20 -9.25 2.34
CA GLU A 1062 -54.42 -10.50 3.06
C GLU A 1062 -54.49 -11.70 2.09
N GLY A 1063 -53.69 -12.74 2.35
CA GLY A 1063 -53.62 -13.92 1.49
C GLY A 1063 -52.77 -13.73 0.23
N PHE A 1064 -51.91 -12.70 0.20
CA PHE A 1064 -50.94 -12.45 -0.87
C PHE A 1064 -50.15 -13.70 -1.25
N ILE A 1065 -50.07 -14.00 -2.55
CA ILE A 1065 -49.36 -15.17 -3.09
C ILE A 1065 -48.10 -14.75 -3.85
N LEU A 1066 -46.94 -15.23 -3.42
CA LEU A 1066 -45.70 -15.08 -4.19
C LEU A 1066 -45.42 -16.38 -4.96
N TYR A 1067 -45.39 -16.31 -6.29
CA TYR A 1067 -44.94 -17.42 -7.14
C TYR A 1067 -43.44 -17.29 -7.38
N LEU A 1068 -42.70 -18.33 -7.04
CA LEU A 1068 -41.24 -18.34 -7.14
C LEU A 1068 -40.73 -19.75 -7.45
N THR A 1069 -39.52 -19.84 -7.98
CA THR A 1069 -38.86 -21.12 -8.22
C THR A 1069 -38.24 -21.64 -6.93
N LYS A 1070 -37.95 -22.95 -6.88
CA LYS A 1070 -37.23 -23.55 -5.75
C LYS A 1070 -35.91 -22.83 -5.44
N GLN A 1071 -35.17 -22.40 -6.48
CA GLN A 1071 -33.90 -21.67 -6.30
C GLN A 1071 -34.13 -20.27 -5.70
N GLN A 1072 -35.12 -19.53 -6.19
CA GLN A 1072 -35.47 -18.22 -5.64
C GLN A 1072 -35.99 -18.31 -4.20
N LYS A 1073 -36.61 -19.44 -3.82
CA LYS A 1073 -37.07 -19.68 -2.44
C LYS A 1073 -35.94 -19.72 -1.42
N TYR A 1074 -34.78 -20.23 -1.81
CA TYR A 1074 -33.61 -20.26 -0.92
C TYR A 1074 -32.82 -18.95 -0.98
N ARG A 1075 -32.95 -18.20 -2.09
CA ARG A 1075 -32.37 -16.86 -2.23
C ARG A 1075 -33.08 -15.82 -1.35
N PHE A 1076 -34.41 -15.81 -1.35
CA PHE A 1076 -35.19 -14.81 -0.63
C PHE A 1076 -35.77 -15.37 0.67
N SER A 1077 -35.71 -14.56 1.72
CA SER A 1077 -36.12 -14.87 3.08
C SER A 1077 -37.53 -14.36 3.40
N VAL A 1078 -38.07 -14.76 4.56
CA VAL A 1078 -39.33 -14.22 5.07
C VAL A 1078 -39.28 -12.70 5.30
N TYR A 1079 -38.10 -12.09 5.47
CA TYR A 1079 -37.99 -10.63 5.55
C TYR A 1079 -38.26 -9.92 4.23
N ASP A 1080 -38.09 -10.63 3.11
CA ASP A 1080 -38.25 -10.08 1.76
C ASP A 1080 -39.71 -10.13 1.31
N TYR A 1081 -40.50 -11.10 1.77
CA TYR A 1081 -41.91 -11.29 1.35
C TYR A 1081 -42.92 -11.39 2.51
N CYS A 1082 -42.46 -11.26 3.76
CA CYS A 1082 -43.27 -11.30 4.96
C CYS A 1082 -44.21 -12.53 5.01
N ASN A 1083 -45.51 -12.32 5.21
CA ASN A 1083 -46.50 -13.38 5.37
C ASN A 1083 -47.04 -13.91 4.02
N ALA A 1084 -46.30 -13.77 2.92
CA ALA A 1084 -46.71 -14.25 1.61
C ALA A 1084 -46.93 -15.78 1.59
N ILE A 1085 -48.01 -16.21 0.94
CA ILE A 1085 -48.25 -17.61 0.63
C ILE A 1085 -47.38 -17.98 -0.58
N LEU A 1086 -46.35 -18.79 -0.35
CA LEU A 1086 -45.41 -19.18 -1.40
C LEU A 1086 -46.00 -20.28 -2.29
N LYS A 1087 -45.96 -20.11 -3.61
CA LYS A 1087 -46.32 -21.14 -4.60
C LYS A 1087 -45.15 -21.49 -5.50
N GLU A 1088 -44.57 -22.66 -5.24
CA GLU A 1088 -43.55 -23.32 -6.09
C GLU A 1088 -44.17 -24.00 -7.33
N ASN A 1089 -43.31 -24.44 -8.25
CA ASN A 1089 -43.71 -25.05 -9.52
C ASN A 1089 -44.24 -26.49 -9.38
N GLY A 1090 -45.55 -26.63 -9.15
CA GLY A 1090 -46.28 -27.90 -9.33
C GLY A 1090 -47.00 -28.47 -8.09
N SER A 1091 -46.91 -27.81 -6.94
CA SER A 1091 -47.71 -28.17 -5.75
C SER A 1091 -47.92 -26.92 -4.88
N ILE A 1092 -49.10 -26.82 -4.26
CA ILE A 1092 -49.33 -25.93 -3.11
C ILE A 1092 -48.29 -26.32 -2.05
N CYS A 1093 -47.41 -25.40 -1.63
CA CYS A 1093 -46.48 -25.67 -0.54
C CYS A 1093 -47.27 -25.95 0.74
N GLU A 1094 -46.72 -26.91 1.50
CA GLU A 1094 -47.21 -27.56 2.70
C GLU A 1094 -48.16 -26.71 3.55
N ILE A 1095 -49.33 -27.28 3.85
CA ILE A 1095 -50.15 -26.79 4.94
C ILE A 1095 -49.35 -27.06 6.22
N GLU A 1096 -48.88 -26.01 6.90
CA GLU A 1096 -48.25 -26.18 8.20
C GLU A 1096 -49.26 -26.79 9.16
N TRP A 1097 -48.84 -27.85 9.87
CA TRP A 1097 -49.71 -28.53 10.82
C TRP A 1097 -49.73 -27.76 12.14
N LEU A 1098 -50.92 -27.53 12.71
CA LEU A 1098 -51.05 -26.97 14.06
C LEU A 1098 -50.59 -28.01 15.08
N ASP A 1099 -49.68 -27.61 15.97
CA ASP A 1099 -49.29 -28.41 17.13
C ASP A 1099 -50.44 -28.46 18.13
N ILE A 1100 -51.18 -29.57 18.10
CA ILE A 1100 -52.37 -29.81 18.93
C ILE A 1100 -52.06 -30.89 19.95
N TYR A 1101 -52.20 -30.56 21.23
CA TYR A 1101 -52.02 -31.54 22.31
C TYR A 1101 -52.89 -31.25 23.55
N PRO A 1102 -53.29 -32.27 24.32
CA PRO A 1102 -53.19 -33.68 23.99
C PRO A 1102 -54.11 -34.04 22.80
N ASN A 1103 -53.66 -34.97 21.96
CA ASN A 1103 -54.41 -35.43 20.80
C ASN A 1103 -54.12 -36.93 20.52
N PRO A 1104 -55.08 -37.85 20.75
CA PRO A 1104 -56.48 -37.59 21.10
C PRO A 1104 -56.71 -36.94 22.47
N THR A 1105 -57.91 -36.36 22.65
CA THR A 1105 -58.35 -35.70 23.89
C THR A 1105 -59.70 -36.26 24.40
N ALA A 1106 -59.97 -36.06 25.69
CA ALA A 1106 -61.27 -36.28 26.32
C ALA A 1106 -62.26 -35.11 26.16
N GLY A 1107 -61.81 -33.96 25.65
CA GLY A 1107 -62.67 -32.79 25.46
C GLY A 1107 -61.95 -31.45 25.41
N LYS A 1108 -60.69 -31.34 25.84
CA LYS A 1108 -59.92 -30.09 25.81
C LYS A 1108 -58.55 -30.28 25.19
N PHE A 1109 -58.11 -29.35 24.36
CA PHE A 1109 -56.79 -29.38 23.75
C PHE A 1109 -56.20 -27.98 23.66
N PHE A 1110 -54.90 -27.91 23.50
CA PHE A 1110 -54.14 -26.68 23.38
C PHE A 1110 -53.59 -26.57 21.96
N ILE A 1111 -53.55 -25.33 21.48
CA ILE A 1111 -52.83 -24.95 20.28
C ILE A 1111 -51.74 -23.98 20.71
N GLU A 1112 -50.51 -24.30 20.33
CA GLU A 1112 -49.40 -23.37 20.45
C GLU A 1112 -49.23 -22.64 19.12
N SER A 1113 -49.28 -21.30 19.17
CA SER A 1113 -49.14 -20.44 18.00
C SER A 1113 -48.46 -19.14 18.39
N LYS A 1114 -47.48 -18.72 17.60
CA LYS A 1114 -46.78 -17.44 17.75
C LYS A 1114 -47.57 -16.26 17.15
N PHE A 1115 -48.70 -16.53 16.49
CA PHE A 1115 -49.56 -15.53 15.86
C PHE A 1115 -50.77 -15.27 16.76
N PHE A 1116 -50.76 -14.11 17.41
CA PHE A 1116 -51.85 -13.63 18.25
C PHE A 1116 -52.86 -12.87 17.39
N SER A 1117 -54.14 -12.89 17.76
CA SER A 1117 -55.29 -12.27 17.07
C SER A 1117 -55.92 -13.05 15.91
N ASP A 1118 -55.37 -14.22 15.54
CA ASP A 1118 -55.94 -15.05 14.46
C ASP A 1118 -57.22 -15.81 14.92
N GLU A 1119 -58.20 -15.91 14.02
CA GLU A 1119 -59.43 -16.70 14.25
C GLU A 1119 -59.19 -18.18 13.90
N ILE A 1120 -59.37 -19.06 14.88
CA ILE A 1120 -59.38 -20.51 14.68
C ILE A 1120 -60.80 -21.00 14.49
N LYS A 1121 -61.00 -21.90 13.52
CA LYS A 1121 -62.28 -22.58 13.27
C LYS A 1121 -62.12 -24.09 13.46
N ILE A 1122 -63.06 -24.70 14.17
CA ILE A 1122 -63.18 -26.16 14.29
C ILE A 1122 -64.30 -26.64 13.39
N LEU A 1123 -64.02 -27.66 12.57
CA LEU A 1123 -64.94 -28.19 11.58
C LEU A 1123 -65.15 -29.70 11.75
N ASN A 1124 -66.34 -30.17 11.37
CA ASN A 1124 -66.54 -31.61 11.13
C ASN A 1124 -65.88 -32.02 9.80
N LEU A 1125 -65.87 -33.33 9.52
CA LEU A 1125 -65.29 -33.86 8.27
C LEU A 1125 -66.05 -33.48 6.99
N ALA A 1126 -67.24 -32.87 7.09
CA ALA A 1126 -67.98 -32.33 5.94
C ALA A 1126 -67.63 -30.86 5.63
N GLY A 1127 -66.83 -30.19 6.48
CA GLY A 1127 -66.47 -28.78 6.33
C GLY A 1127 -67.45 -27.80 6.99
N GLU A 1128 -68.34 -28.26 7.87
CA GLU A 1128 -69.22 -27.38 8.64
C GLU A 1128 -68.50 -26.86 9.89
N VAL A 1129 -68.51 -25.54 10.09
CA VAL A 1129 -67.87 -24.89 11.25
C VAL A 1129 -68.72 -25.12 12.50
N LEU A 1130 -68.14 -25.79 13.50
CA LEU A 1130 -68.78 -26.16 14.76
C LEU A 1130 -68.51 -25.14 15.87
N CYS A 1131 -67.34 -24.50 15.86
CA CYS A 1131 -67.05 -23.33 16.70
C CYS A 1131 -65.89 -22.50 16.13
N SER A 1132 -65.81 -21.23 16.52
CA SER A 1132 -64.66 -20.38 16.24
C SER A 1132 -64.16 -19.66 17.50
N LYS A 1133 -62.85 -19.40 17.57
CA LYS A 1133 -62.21 -18.77 18.73
C LYS A 1133 -60.96 -18.02 18.30
N THR A 1134 -60.77 -16.80 18.82
CA THR A 1134 -59.56 -15.99 18.56
C THR A 1134 -58.41 -16.42 19.47
N LEU A 1135 -57.22 -16.56 18.90
CA LEU A 1135 -55.99 -16.83 19.64
C LEU A 1135 -55.52 -15.57 20.37
N ASN A 1136 -55.53 -15.59 21.70
CA ASN A 1136 -55.21 -14.41 22.51
C ASN A 1136 -53.88 -14.55 23.28
N THR A 1137 -53.29 -15.75 23.30
CA THR A 1137 -52.07 -16.10 24.06
C THR A 1137 -51.27 -17.18 23.32
N GLU A 1138 -49.97 -17.31 23.62
CA GLU A 1138 -49.02 -18.23 22.92
C GLU A 1138 -49.49 -19.68 22.96
N LYS A 1139 -50.21 -20.02 24.03
CA LYS A 1139 -50.90 -21.29 24.21
C LYS A 1139 -52.36 -21.00 24.50
N THR A 1140 -53.25 -21.43 23.61
CA THR A 1140 -54.69 -21.20 23.74
C THR A 1140 -55.42 -22.52 23.99
N GLU A 1141 -56.20 -22.59 25.06
CA GLU A 1141 -57.04 -23.75 25.38
C GLU A 1141 -58.35 -23.71 24.58
N ILE A 1142 -58.69 -24.83 23.96
CA ILE A 1142 -59.92 -25.05 23.23
C ILE A 1142 -60.69 -26.19 23.88
N ASP A 1143 -61.96 -25.93 24.20
CA ASP A 1143 -62.87 -26.89 24.81
C ASP A 1143 -63.92 -27.35 23.80
N ILE A 1144 -63.85 -28.64 23.45
CA ILE A 1144 -64.77 -29.41 22.62
C ILE A 1144 -65.51 -30.50 23.42
N SER A 1145 -65.60 -30.36 24.74
CA SER A 1145 -66.24 -31.35 25.62
C SER A 1145 -67.72 -31.59 25.27
N ASN A 1146 -68.37 -30.60 24.66
CA ASN A 1146 -69.77 -30.68 24.23
C ASN A 1146 -69.97 -31.32 22.84
N LEU A 1147 -68.90 -31.59 22.08
CA LEU A 1147 -68.97 -32.26 20.78
C LEU A 1147 -68.93 -33.80 20.94
N PRO A 1148 -69.58 -34.59 20.07
CA PRO A 1148 -69.52 -36.05 20.14
C PRO A 1148 -68.08 -36.59 19.91
N ALA A 1149 -67.82 -37.83 20.30
CA ALA A 1149 -66.55 -38.50 19.98
C ALA A 1149 -66.37 -38.59 18.45
N GLY A 1150 -65.17 -38.27 17.95
CA GLY A 1150 -64.94 -38.14 16.51
C GLY A 1150 -63.71 -37.35 16.13
N VAL A 1151 -63.49 -37.19 14.82
CA VAL A 1151 -62.36 -36.44 14.25
C VAL A 1151 -62.85 -35.07 13.78
N TYR A 1152 -62.13 -34.03 14.19
CA TYR A 1152 -62.41 -32.64 13.82
C TYR A 1152 -61.18 -32.01 13.18
N LEU A 1153 -61.41 -31.12 12.22
CA LEU A 1153 -60.38 -30.29 11.61
C LEU A 1153 -60.33 -28.94 12.32
N VAL A 1154 -59.13 -28.42 12.49
CA VAL A 1154 -58.87 -27.11 13.10
C VAL A 1154 -58.14 -26.30 12.04
N ILE A 1155 -58.67 -25.16 11.64
CA ILE A 1155 -58.03 -24.32 10.61
C ILE A 1155 -57.79 -22.91 11.14
N THR A 1156 -56.69 -22.33 10.69
CA THR A 1156 -56.33 -20.91 10.86
C THR A 1156 -55.63 -20.41 9.58
N LYS A 1157 -55.30 -19.12 9.48
CA LYS A 1157 -54.60 -18.53 8.32
C LYS A 1157 -53.37 -19.36 7.94
N GLY A 1158 -53.43 -20.05 6.79
CA GLY A 1158 -52.36 -20.91 6.26
C GLY A 1158 -52.19 -22.30 6.89
N LYS A 1159 -52.73 -22.59 8.09
CA LYS A 1159 -52.41 -23.81 8.86
C LYS A 1159 -53.63 -24.70 9.13
N ILE A 1160 -53.41 -26.03 9.18
CA ILE A 1160 -54.45 -27.03 9.48
C ILE A 1160 -54.01 -27.95 10.61
N GLY A 1161 -54.93 -28.33 11.47
CA GLY A 1161 -54.73 -29.33 12.52
C GLY A 1161 -55.85 -30.35 12.48
N LYS A 1162 -55.57 -31.56 12.97
CA LYS A 1162 -56.58 -32.59 13.17
C LYS A 1162 -56.63 -32.90 14.65
N VAL A 1163 -57.80 -32.81 15.28
CA VAL A 1163 -58.00 -33.26 16.66
C VAL A 1163 -58.94 -34.45 16.70
N VAL A 1164 -58.57 -35.47 17.45
CA VAL A 1164 -59.41 -36.64 17.72
C VAL A 1164 -59.97 -36.49 19.14
N LYS A 1165 -61.30 -36.55 19.28
CA LYS A 1165 -61.94 -36.71 20.58
C LYS A 1165 -62.31 -38.17 20.80
N ASN A 1166 -61.86 -38.71 21.93
CA ASN A 1166 -62.19 -40.05 22.40
C ASN A 1166 -63.59 -40.13 23.01
#